data_AF-A0A1Y6BMU7-F1
#
_entry.id   AF-A0A1Y6BMU7-F1
#
_cell.length_a   1.000
_cell.length_b   1.000
_cell.length_c   1.000
_cell.angle_alpha   90.00
_cell.angle_beta   90.00
_cell.angle_gamma   90.00
#
_symmetry.space_group_name_H-M   'P 1'
#
loop_
_entity.id
_entity.type
_entity.pdbx_description
1 polymer ?
#
loop_
_entity_poly.entity_id
_entity_poly.type
_entity_poly.pdbx_seq_one_letter_code
_entity_poly.pdbx_strand_id
1 'polypeptide(L)'
;MLRRPSNCFALLCFMSSFLPLVSQGAESPFHLRVNMLLTEAPKGSLEARWGTVDNREKAETEQIHLLAKAKSMAGRNSHVQLEIYLENKSDEYLDQVKLHIHRASSEDDLFDITEDAYTETPLTVPAVIEVNRMAPFAVRKVSLAVRKSLAPFILGKLTYQPSPSQQAPVSSSNILVTDKGDELWALDSENHQVVVFRLSDYQEVARISVPEGPSSIAYHRGLNRMLVASRLANQVSIIEPMKKTILATIGAQDQLGRELREILASPVDNKAYVNSYVEGTITEIELNPDGQLLSFQSLEIGPRPAKMSMTHDGSEIYVAHFLPRGPIRSNESWLSNIDRKSFKKLKDSIIEDHFNPDQENLACLADFYSNYPPAKLLFDKVKAQDLSLEGVASQLAGVFLSPSGEHAWIPGTRITGALVVLEKGPDADPNLQRFGGLQLAQYVAPIMFPMHVGSDKRLHEIYINDFELAIPTLGNIIRCMNHPLEIEFIDRELKKNGREQINPFLAYPVPQGALSGFGLVKQISFSEGGRLAFLLSHSSDEIAVYDNVEFHPASQEHFQLSGSNPKGMAISPDYKQAFVLYENSPHISVLDISAYSRAAGDLRFPEQIPYYYGPSLQNPIQLGSLPSFPLNRKIDQAPLEPRIKERAQLALWSKDPLSPDLRRGKILFSSANPDKYPVSQNRLGACASCHPDGGSDGSSWVTMEGSRRTMSLRGGVKDRGWLHISATHKDAHEFVELVVKERLGGKLNKDDLRNLSLYLDEGIPKLQNPRVNQELAAQGQLLFQQKCQFCHQGPAYTSGHLTMGEEPALYNLGTGNLDHGVGSGKFFSTLIGISDSASQEIMEALLGDRRLGPGDPIQEILDFRQRPVREIGQFKAPSLVNTFDYSIYLHDGSAASLKDAIKAIAAKLNYQLKDDEVDALEAYLKTL
;
A
#
# COMPACT_ATOMS: atom_id res chain seq x y z
N MET A 1 59.02 -52.24 -21.50
CA MET A 1 59.14 -51.50 -22.77
C MET A 1 59.09 -50.01 -22.45
N LEU A 2 60.16 -49.30 -22.88
CA LEU A 2 60.34 -47.83 -23.00
C LEU A 2 59.92 -46.97 -21.78
N ARG A 3 60.81 -46.75 -20.80
CA ARG A 3 61.84 -45.66 -20.68
C ARG A 3 61.20 -44.30 -20.30
N ARG A 4 61.60 -43.53 -19.28
CA ARG A 4 62.57 -43.55 -18.15
C ARG A 4 62.44 -42.14 -17.46
N PRO A 5 63.18 -41.80 -16.39
CA PRO A 5 62.83 -41.75 -14.95
C PRO A 5 62.62 -40.27 -14.46
N SER A 6 62.49 -39.83 -13.20
CA SER A 6 63.20 -40.17 -11.95
C SER A 6 62.66 -39.32 -10.78
N ASN A 7 62.72 -39.91 -9.57
CA ASN A 7 62.93 -39.32 -8.23
C ASN A 7 61.75 -38.62 -7.53
N CYS A 8 61.22 -39.10 -6.39
CA CYS A 8 61.77 -39.38 -5.04
C CYS A 8 61.82 -38.17 -4.08
N PHE A 9 61.09 -38.33 -2.97
CA PHE A 9 61.25 -37.81 -1.59
C PHE A 9 60.80 -36.39 -1.19
N ALA A 10 59.64 -36.39 -0.50
CA ALA A 10 59.30 -35.75 0.79
C ALA A 10 59.98 -34.43 1.23
N LEU A 11 59.16 -33.40 1.51
CA LEU A 11 59.14 -32.69 2.79
C LEU A 11 57.94 -31.72 2.91
N LEU A 12 57.65 -31.34 4.15
CA LEU A 12 56.59 -30.46 4.66
C LEU A 12 56.52 -29.03 4.07
N CYS A 13 55.39 -28.39 4.39
CA CYS A 13 55.08 -26.94 4.41
C CYS A 13 54.49 -26.33 3.14
N PHE A 14 53.18 -26.05 3.12
CA PHE A 14 52.61 -24.76 3.54
C PHE A 14 51.07 -24.82 3.43
N MET A 15 50.38 -24.60 4.55
CA MET A 15 49.03 -24.06 4.52
C MET A 15 49.13 -22.66 3.90
N SER A 16 48.65 -22.50 2.67
CA SER A 16 48.29 -21.18 2.14
C SER A 16 46.78 -21.04 2.24
N SER A 17 46.40 -20.30 3.26
CA SER A 17 45.15 -19.56 3.38
C SER A 17 44.69 -19.07 2.00
N PHE A 18 43.54 -19.54 1.53
CA PHE A 18 42.73 -18.76 0.59
C PHE A 18 42.14 -17.59 1.38
N LEU A 19 42.98 -16.57 1.60
CA LEU A 19 42.48 -15.21 1.81
C LEU A 19 41.74 -14.84 0.52
N PRO A 20 40.51 -14.31 0.57
CA PRO A 20 39.93 -13.69 -0.61
C PRO A 20 40.88 -12.54 -0.98
N LEU A 21 41.42 -12.58 -2.20
CA LEU A 21 41.96 -11.37 -2.81
C LEU A 21 40.80 -10.37 -2.81
N VAL A 22 40.85 -9.41 -1.89
CA VAL A 22 40.03 -8.21 -1.94
C VAL A 22 40.34 -7.58 -3.29
N SER A 23 39.42 -7.73 -4.25
CA SER A 23 39.52 -7.05 -5.54
C SER A 23 39.67 -5.56 -5.24
N GLN A 24 40.77 -4.95 -5.68
CA GLN A 24 40.93 -3.51 -5.62
C GLN A 24 39.72 -2.88 -6.32
N GLY A 25 39.05 -1.92 -5.66
CA GLY A 25 37.87 -1.26 -6.22
C GLY A 25 38.15 -0.74 -7.62
N ALA A 26 37.20 -0.93 -8.52
CA ALA A 26 37.33 -0.46 -9.90
C ALA A 26 37.09 1.05 -9.93
N GLU A 27 37.92 1.77 -10.68
CA GLU A 27 37.76 3.19 -10.92
C GLU A 27 37.67 3.46 -12.43
N SER A 28 36.73 4.31 -12.86
CA SER A 28 36.65 4.75 -14.25
C SER A 28 36.38 6.25 -14.33
N PRO A 29 37.22 7.03 -15.04
CA PRO A 29 36.92 8.42 -15.32
C PRO A 29 35.72 8.54 -16.26
N PHE A 30 34.99 9.64 -16.15
CA PHE A 30 33.91 10.00 -17.09
C PHE A 30 33.95 11.49 -17.40
N HIS A 31 33.65 11.83 -18.66
CA HIS A 31 33.56 13.20 -19.14
C HIS A 31 32.22 13.43 -19.83
N LEU A 32 31.29 14.05 -19.11
CA LEU A 32 29.96 14.40 -19.65
C LEU A 32 29.98 15.83 -20.18
N ARG A 33 29.69 16.01 -21.45
CA ARG A 33 29.47 17.33 -22.06
C ARG A 33 28.08 17.41 -22.65
N VAL A 34 27.31 18.41 -22.24
CA VAL A 34 25.96 18.62 -22.79
C VAL A 34 26.09 19.31 -24.14
N ASN A 35 25.67 18.66 -25.22
CA ASN A 35 25.64 19.24 -26.56
C ASN A 35 24.34 20.05 -26.72
N MET A 36 24.43 21.37 -26.65
CA MET A 36 23.22 22.19 -26.66
C MET A 36 22.67 22.45 -28.07
N LEU A 37 21.56 21.78 -28.37
CA LEU A 37 20.45 22.29 -29.20
C LEU A 37 19.14 22.35 -28.39
N LEU A 38 19.24 22.41 -27.07
CA LEU A 38 18.11 22.62 -26.16
C LEU A 38 17.66 24.08 -26.23
N THR A 39 16.87 24.43 -27.24
CA THR A 39 16.17 25.72 -27.28
C THR A 39 15.26 25.86 -26.06
N GLU A 40 15.11 27.06 -25.52
CA GLU A 40 14.10 27.33 -24.48
C GLU A 40 12.73 26.80 -24.91
N ALA A 41 12.00 26.16 -24.00
CA ALA A 41 10.60 25.85 -24.24
C ALA A 41 9.87 27.18 -24.55
N PRO A 42 9.02 27.24 -25.59
CA PRO A 42 8.20 28.42 -25.87
C PRO A 42 7.56 28.96 -24.58
N LYS A 43 7.52 30.30 -24.40
CA LYS A 43 6.80 30.91 -23.26
C LYS A 43 5.39 30.35 -23.19
N GLY A 44 5.05 29.68 -22.09
CA GLY A 44 3.74 29.07 -21.87
C GLY A 44 3.56 27.64 -22.43
N SER A 45 4.57 27.03 -23.06
CA SER A 45 4.55 25.60 -23.38
C SER A 45 5.20 24.78 -22.26
N LEU A 46 4.55 23.69 -21.87
CA LEU A 46 4.94 22.88 -20.72
C LEU A 46 5.51 21.50 -21.12
N GLU A 47 6.36 21.46 -22.16
CA GLU A 47 7.03 20.22 -22.60
C GLU A 47 8.55 20.27 -22.39
N ALA A 48 9.12 19.25 -21.74
CA ALA A 48 10.57 19.11 -21.58
C ALA A 48 11.23 18.77 -22.92
N ARG A 49 12.23 19.55 -23.34
CA ARG A 49 13.07 19.22 -24.50
C ARG A 49 14.29 18.43 -24.05
N TRP A 50 14.56 17.32 -24.72
CA TRP A 50 15.69 16.44 -24.44
C TRP A 50 16.85 16.70 -25.39
N GLY A 51 18.08 16.65 -24.86
CA GLY A 51 19.33 16.86 -25.56
C GLY A 51 20.30 15.72 -25.28
N THR A 52 21.21 15.48 -26.21
CA THR A 52 22.23 14.43 -26.10
C THR A 52 23.42 14.92 -25.27
N VAL A 53 23.95 14.03 -24.43
CA VAL A 53 25.18 14.25 -23.68
C VAL A 53 26.28 13.43 -24.34
N ASP A 54 27.34 14.10 -24.79
CA ASP A 54 28.53 13.41 -25.29
C ASP A 54 29.33 12.87 -24.10
N ASN A 55 29.55 11.56 -24.11
CA ASN A 55 30.52 10.91 -23.24
C ASN A 55 31.86 10.81 -23.99
N ARG A 56 32.78 11.75 -23.74
CA ARG A 56 34.03 11.87 -24.53
C ARG A 56 35.08 10.80 -24.20
N GLU A 57 34.99 10.23 -23.00
CA GLU A 57 35.75 9.07 -22.57
C GLU A 57 34.73 8.14 -21.91
N LYS A 58 34.19 7.19 -22.68
CA LYS A 58 33.18 6.24 -22.21
C LYS A 58 33.61 5.67 -20.86
N ALA A 59 32.90 6.01 -19.80
CA ALA A 59 32.94 5.31 -18.53
C ALA A 59 32.24 3.94 -18.61
N GLU A 60 32.46 3.23 -19.71
CA GLU A 60 32.14 1.83 -19.85
C GLU A 60 33.29 1.08 -19.18
N THR A 61 33.08 0.71 -17.92
CA THR A 61 33.83 -0.44 -17.39
C THR A 61 33.17 -1.71 -17.90
N GLU A 62 33.84 -2.86 -17.78
CA GLU A 62 33.21 -4.15 -18.08
C GLU A 62 31.94 -4.38 -17.22
N GLN A 63 31.81 -3.74 -16.05
CA GLN A 63 30.73 -3.99 -15.09
C GLN A 63 29.66 -2.90 -15.00
N ILE A 64 29.98 -1.61 -15.14
CA ILE A 64 28.98 -0.52 -15.12
C ILE A 64 29.02 0.27 -16.42
N HIS A 65 27.83 0.48 -16.99
CA HIS A 65 27.58 1.35 -18.13
C HIS A 65 26.85 2.61 -17.70
N LEU A 66 27.36 3.76 -18.17
CA LEU A 66 26.82 5.08 -17.88
C LEU A 66 26.16 5.68 -19.12
N LEU A 67 24.87 5.99 -19.03
CA LEU A 67 24.14 6.78 -20.02
C LEU A 67 23.70 8.10 -19.39
N ALA A 68 23.87 9.22 -20.09
CA ALA A 68 23.39 10.51 -19.63
C ALA A 68 22.46 11.17 -20.65
N LYS A 69 21.40 11.80 -20.16
CA LYS A 69 20.47 12.61 -20.94
C LYS A 69 20.33 13.98 -20.27
N ALA A 70 20.06 15.01 -21.05
CA ALA A 70 19.85 16.35 -20.54
C ALA A 70 18.46 16.87 -20.91
N LYS A 71 17.79 17.56 -19.99
CA LYS A 71 16.51 18.23 -20.25
C LYS A 71 16.43 19.62 -19.62
N SER A 72 15.58 20.48 -20.17
CA SER A 72 15.30 21.81 -19.61
C SER A 72 14.66 21.70 -18.22
N MET A 73 15.05 22.56 -17.27
CA MET A 73 14.39 22.69 -15.96
C MET A 73 13.49 23.93 -15.90
N ALA A 74 12.27 23.78 -15.37
CA ALA A 74 11.45 24.93 -14.97
C ALA A 74 11.79 25.41 -13.56
N GLY A 75 11.54 26.69 -13.27
CA GLY A 75 11.86 27.32 -11.98
C GLY A 75 13.32 27.68 -11.80
N ARG A 76 14.24 26.83 -12.27
CA ARG A 76 15.66 27.14 -12.45
C ARG A 76 15.98 27.32 -13.93
N ASN A 77 15.39 28.35 -14.55
CA ASN A 77 15.52 28.58 -15.99
C ASN A 77 16.98 28.78 -16.45
N SER A 78 17.89 29.11 -15.54
CA SER A 78 19.33 29.18 -15.75
C SER A 78 20.05 27.84 -15.70
N HIS A 79 19.36 26.71 -15.48
CA HIS A 79 19.92 25.36 -15.30
C HIS A 79 19.31 24.33 -16.26
N VAL A 80 20.08 23.28 -16.54
CA VAL A 80 19.68 22.06 -17.25
C VAL A 80 19.74 20.91 -16.25
N GLN A 81 18.75 20.03 -16.29
CA GLN A 81 18.78 18.78 -15.53
C GLN A 81 19.53 17.74 -16.35
N LEU A 82 20.54 17.16 -15.73
CA LEU A 82 21.31 16.05 -16.23
C LEU A 82 20.86 14.78 -15.50
N GLU A 83 20.27 13.85 -16.23
CA GLU A 83 19.92 12.52 -15.71
C GLU A 83 21.01 11.54 -16.10
N ILE A 84 21.65 10.94 -15.11
CA ILE A 84 22.72 9.97 -15.25
C ILE A 84 22.19 8.61 -14.83
N TYR A 85 22.12 7.69 -15.78
CA TYR A 85 21.72 6.31 -15.58
C TYR A 85 22.95 5.42 -15.47
N LEU A 86 23.01 4.66 -14.39
CA LEU A 86 24.04 3.67 -14.12
C LEU A 86 23.42 2.28 -14.24
N GLU A 87 23.93 1.47 -15.14
CA GLU A 87 23.50 0.10 -15.39
C GLU A 87 24.60 -0.86 -14.96
N ASN A 88 24.31 -1.74 -13.99
CA ASN A 88 25.20 -2.84 -13.65
C ASN A 88 25.06 -3.95 -14.70
N LYS A 89 26.06 -4.14 -15.56
CA LYS A 89 26.09 -5.18 -16.61
C LYS A 89 26.62 -6.53 -16.14
N SER A 90 27.05 -6.63 -14.89
CA SER A 90 27.59 -7.88 -14.33
C SER A 90 26.50 -8.78 -13.74
N ASP A 91 26.84 -10.06 -13.58
CA ASP A 91 26.05 -11.04 -12.83
C ASP A 91 26.26 -10.92 -11.29
N GLU A 92 26.99 -9.89 -10.83
CA GLU A 92 27.36 -9.70 -9.43
C GLU A 92 26.67 -8.47 -8.83
N TYR A 93 26.36 -8.55 -7.54
CA TYR A 93 26.02 -7.39 -6.73
C TYR A 93 27.26 -6.50 -6.57
N LEU A 94 27.06 -5.20 -6.74
CA LEU A 94 28.09 -4.17 -6.53
C LEU A 94 27.72 -3.33 -5.31
N ASP A 95 28.69 -3.05 -4.44
CA ASP A 95 28.58 -2.18 -3.29
C ASP A 95 29.45 -0.94 -3.44
N GLN A 96 29.21 0.05 -2.58
CA GLN A 96 29.96 1.32 -2.53
C GLN A 96 30.04 1.99 -3.90
N VAL A 97 28.97 1.88 -4.70
CA VAL A 97 28.87 2.56 -5.99
C VAL A 97 28.76 4.05 -5.70
N LYS A 98 29.78 4.81 -6.12
CA LYS A 98 29.91 6.24 -5.86
C LYS A 98 30.23 6.99 -7.12
N LEU A 99 29.50 8.06 -7.36
CA LEU A 99 29.77 9.02 -8.41
C LEU A 99 30.57 10.19 -7.82
N HIS A 100 31.87 10.24 -8.11
CA HIS A 100 32.74 11.33 -7.67
C HIS A 100 32.72 12.42 -8.74
N ILE A 101 32.37 13.64 -8.35
CA ILE A 101 32.40 14.82 -9.20
C ILE A 101 33.65 15.62 -8.84
N HIS A 102 34.58 15.73 -9.77
CA HIS A 102 35.85 16.44 -9.57
C HIS A 102 35.83 17.86 -10.13
N ARG A 103 35.02 18.10 -11.15
CA ARG A 103 34.89 19.41 -11.77
C ARG A 103 33.53 19.56 -12.45
N ALA A 104 32.94 20.75 -12.36
CA ALA A 104 31.74 21.13 -13.09
C ALA A 104 31.91 22.51 -13.75
N SER A 105 30.96 22.90 -14.59
CA SER A 105 31.00 24.19 -15.32
C SER A 105 30.86 25.44 -14.42
N SER A 106 30.16 25.33 -13.31
CA SER A 106 30.05 26.34 -12.25
C SER A 106 29.88 25.57 -10.95
N GLU A 107 30.89 25.60 -10.08
CA GLU A 107 30.91 24.80 -8.84
C GLU A 107 29.87 25.30 -7.84
N ASP A 108 29.63 26.62 -7.79
CA ASP A 108 28.61 27.23 -6.93
C ASP A 108 27.15 26.99 -7.42
N ASP A 109 26.96 26.42 -8.61
CA ASP A 109 25.65 26.23 -9.26
C ASP A 109 25.40 24.76 -9.69
N LEU A 110 26.00 23.81 -8.97
CA LEU A 110 25.76 22.38 -9.16
C LEU A 110 24.88 21.87 -8.01
N PHE A 111 23.79 21.18 -8.29
CA PHE A 111 22.90 20.65 -7.25
C PHE A 111 22.65 19.15 -7.47
N ASP A 112 22.70 18.36 -6.38
CA ASP A 112 22.16 17.00 -6.38
C ASP A 112 20.66 17.07 -6.17
N ILE A 113 19.92 16.82 -7.24
CA ILE A 113 18.45 16.85 -7.26
C ILE A 113 17.88 15.43 -7.38
N THR A 114 18.65 14.42 -6.97
CA THR A 114 18.21 13.01 -7.02
C THR A 114 17.06 12.75 -6.04
N GLU A 115 17.18 13.29 -4.82
CA GLU A 115 16.20 13.14 -3.73
C GLU A 115 15.41 14.42 -3.41
N ASP A 116 15.82 15.58 -3.92
CA ASP A 116 15.14 16.86 -3.64
C ASP A 116 15.37 17.80 -4.82
N ALA A 117 14.34 17.94 -5.68
CA ALA A 117 14.40 18.83 -6.83
C ALA A 117 14.52 20.33 -6.45
N TYR A 118 14.21 20.68 -5.21
CA TYR A 118 14.14 22.04 -4.70
C TYR A 118 15.34 22.49 -3.89
N THR A 119 16.26 21.58 -3.55
CA THR A 119 17.43 21.88 -2.72
C THR A 119 18.13 23.17 -3.13
N GLU A 120 18.11 24.17 -2.25
CA GLU A 120 18.80 25.45 -2.48
C GLU A 120 20.29 25.37 -2.13
N THR A 121 20.76 24.19 -1.68
CA THR A 121 22.14 23.97 -1.27
C THR A 121 22.95 23.40 -2.44
N PRO A 122 23.88 24.17 -3.01
CA PRO A 122 24.76 23.66 -4.06
C PRO A 122 25.75 22.64 -3.49
N LEU A 123 26.13 21.66 -4.32
CA LEU A 123 27.21 20.73 -4.06
C LEU A 123 28.55 21.47 -4.04
N THR A 124 29.33 21.28 -2.98
CA THR A 124 30.72 21.71 -2.97
C THR A 124 31.57 20.70 -3.74
N VAL A 125 32.26 21.14 -4.79
CA VAL A 125 33.15 20.29 -5.59
C VAL A 125 34.57 20.31 -5.02
N PRO A 126 35.25 19.16 -4.83
CA PRO A 126 34.84 17.82 -5.22
C PRO A 126 33.70 17.25 -4.36
N ALA A 127 32.74 16.62 -5.02
CA ALA A 127 31.56 16.02 -4.39
C ALA A 127 31.52 14.51 -4.61
N VAL A 128 30.86 13.77 -3.71
CA VAL A 128 30.61 12.33 -3.85
C VAL A 128 29.11 12.09 -3.68
N ILE A 129 28.51 11.45 -4.68
CA ILE A 129 27.11 11.02 -4.63
C ILE A 129 27.08 9.53 -4.43
N GLU A 130 26.44 9.09 -3.35
CA GLU A 130 26.32 7.69 -2.97
C GLU A 130 25.14 7.06 -3.73
N VAL A 131 25.45 6.09 -4.60
CA VAL A 131 24.44 5.23 -5.25
C VAL A 131 24.21 3.96 -4.43
N ASN A 132 25.17 3.63 -3.55
CA ASN A 132 25.18 2.47 -2.65
C ASN A 132 25.24 1.14 -3.41
N ARG A 133 24.27 0.25 -3.19
CA ARG A 133 24.24 -1.10 -3.75
C ARG A 133 23.48 -1.16 -5.06
N MET A 134 23.98 -1.99 -5.98
CA MET A 134 23.32 -2.33 -7.24
C MET A 134 23.25 -3.85 -7.39
N ALA A 135 22.04 -4.38 -7.56
CA ALA A 135 21.85 -5.77 -7.96
C ALA A 135 22.42 -6.03 -9.37
N PRO A 136 22.69 -7.31 -9.73
CA PRO A 136 22.97 -7.69 -11.10
C PRO A 136 21.90 -7.11 -12.04
N PHE A 137 22.32 -6.46 -13.13
CA PHE A 137 21.40 -5.86 -14.12
C PHE A 137 20.51 -4.73 -13.60
N ALA A 138 20.79 -4.20 -12.40
CA ALA A 138 20.07 -3.05 -11.88
C ALA A 138 20.40 -1.78 -12.65
N VAL A 139 19.40 -0.91 -12.79
CA VAL A 139 19.55 0.46 -13.27
C VAL A 139 19.29 1.41 -12.10
N ARG A 140 20.17 2.39 -11.91
CA ARG A 140 20.01 3.50 -10.96
C ARG A 140 20.09 4.82 -11.68
N LYS A 141 19.39 5.84 -11.17
CA LYS A 141 19.42 7.20 -11.68
C LYS A 141 20.00 8.15 -10.63
N VAL A 142 20.86 9.05 -11.09
CA VAL A 142 21.32 10.25 -10.38
C VAL A 142 20.88 11.45 -11.21
N SER A 143 20.29 12.46 -10.57
CA SER A 143 19.84 13.68 -11.24
C SER A 143 20.61 14.89 -10.72
N LEU A 144 21.20 15.67 -11.63
CA LEU A 144 21.97 16.87 -11.28
C LEU A 144 21.38 18.10 -11.97
N ALA A 145 21.31 19.23 -11.26
CA ALA A 145 21.05 20.52 -11.88
C ALA A 145 22.38 21.23 -12.16
N VAL A 146 22.61 21.62 -13.42
CA VAL A 146 23.84 22.29 -13.85
C VAL A 146 23.51 23.57 -14.60
N ARG A 147 24.21 24.66 -14.31
CA ARG A 147 24.00 25.94 -14.99
C ARG A 147 24.15 25.87 -16.52
N LYS A 148 23.21 26.49 -17.23
CA LYS A 148 23.24 26.77 -18.68
C LYS A 148 24.39 27.72 -19.00
N SER A 149 25.52 27.16 -19.41
CA SER A 149 26.63 27.88 -20.05
C SER A 149 26.73 27.46 -21.52
N LEU A 150 27.58 28.11 -22.32
CA LEU A 150 27.79 27.73 -23.73
C LEU A 150 28.38 26.31 -23.91
N ALA A 151 28.91 25.70 -22.85
CA ALA A 151 29.45 24.34 -22.87
C ALA A 151 29.35 23.68 -21.47
N PRO A 152 28.17 23.27 -21.00
CA PRO A 152 28.04 22.59 -19.71
C PRO A 152 28.79 21.25 -19.75
N PHE A 153 29.54 20.96 -18.69
CA PHE A 153 30.30 19.73 -18.53
C PHE A 153 30.46 19.33 -17.06
N ILE A 154 30.60 18.03 -16.84
CA ILE A 154 30.99 17.41 -15.57
C ILE A 154 32.15 16.45 -15.86
N LEU A 155 33.21 16.57 -15.07
CA LEU A 155 34.31 15.60 -15.03
C LEU A 155 34.28 14.91 -13.68
N GLY A 156 34.40 13.60 -13.71
CA GLY A 156 34.34 12.81 -12.49
C GLY A 156 34.91 11.41 -12.68
N LYS A 157 34.73 10.59 -11.65
CA LYS A 157 35.02 9.17 -11.70
C LYS A 157 33.92 8.37 -11.01
N LEU A 158 33.68 7.16 -11.50
CA LEU A 158 32.85 6.17 -10.84
C LEU A 158 33.76 5.22 -10.07
N THR A 159 33.41 4.91 -8.82
CA THR A 159 34.08 3.87 -8.03
C THR A 159 33.07 2.86 -7.53
N TYR A 160 33.45 1.58 -7.47
CA TYR A 160 32.63 0.50 -6.93
C TYR A 160 33.49 -0.70 -6.54
N GLN A 161 32.88 -1.64 -5.82
CA GLN A 161 33.49 -2.94 -5.53
C GLN A 161 32.43 -4.06 -5.59
N PRO A 162 32.82 -5.30 -5.94
CA PRO A 162 31.94 -6.45 -5.77
C PRO A 162 31.45 -6.55 -4.32
N SER A 163 30.16 -6.79 -4.13
CA SER A 163 29.57 -6.91 -2.81
C SER A 163 30.10 -8.16 -2.11
N PRO A 164 30.49 -8.08 -0.82
CA PRO A 164 30.80 -9.26 -0.02
C PRO A 164 29.61 -10.23 0.11
N SER A 165 28.38 -9.71 -0.01
CA SER A 165 27.16 -10.51 -0.02
C SER A 165 26.53 -10.50 -1.41
N GLN A 166 26.38 -11.69 -2.00
CA GLN A 166 25.72 -11.87 -3.30
C GLN A 166 24.23 -12.24 -3.16
N GLN A 167 23.62 -11.91 -2.02
CA GLN A 167 22.22 -12.22 -1.71
C GLN A 167 21.31 -11.03 -2.00
N ALA A 168 20.07 -11.32 -2.40
CA ALA A 168 18.99 -10.34 -2.46
C ALA A 168 18.37 -10.14 -1.06
N PRO A 169 17.69 -9.01 -0.82
CA PRO A 169 16.75 -8.90 0.30
C PRO A 169 15.71 -10.02 0.27
N VAL A 170 15.16 -10.34 1.44
CA VAL A 170 14.13 -11.38 1.58
C VAL A 170 12.84 -10.78 2.07
N SER A 171 11.71 -11.28 1.56
CA SER A 171 10.36 -10.85 1.94
C SER A 171 9.52 -12.06 2.27
N SER A 172 8.59 -11.87 3.22
CA SER A 172 7.57 -12.86 3.55
C SER A 172 6.63 -13.11 2.37
N SER A 173 6.24 -14.36 2.14
CA SER A 173 5.48 -14.78 0.96
C SER A 173 4.49 -15.91 1.28
N ASN A 174 3.55 -16.15 0.37
CA ASN A 174 2.60 -17.28 0.42
C ASN A 174 2.80 -18.28 -0.73
N ILE A 175 3.74 -17.98 -1.63
CA ILE A 175 4.16 -18.82 -2.75
C ILE A 175 5.64 -18.55 -3.02
N LEU A 176 6.44 -19.58 -3.31
CA LEU A 176 7.85 -19.42 -3.66
C LEU A 176 8.31 -20.43 -4.69
N VAL A 177 9.33 -20.05 -5.45
CA VAL A 177 10.10 -20.95 -6.33
C VAL A 177 11.43 -21.24 -5.65
N THR A 178 11.89 -22.48 -5.69
CA THR A 178 13.21 -22.87 -5.18
C THR A 178 14.33 -22.18 -5.97
N ASP A 179 15.49 -21.99 -5.35
CA ASP A 179 16.61 -21.25 -5.98
C ASP A 179 17.09 -21.87 -7.31
N LYS A 180 16.92 -23.19 -7.47
CA LYS A 180 17.24 -23.91 -8.72
C LYS A 180 16.18 -23.73 -9.82
N GLY A 181 15.02 -23.19 -9.51
CA GLY A 181 13.90 -23.08 -10.44
C GLY A 181 13.25 -24.43 -10.79
N ASP A 182 13.43 -25.45 -9.94
CA ASP A 182 12.94 -26.81 -10.18
C ASP A 182 11.59 -27.10 -9.53
N GLU A 183 11.25 -26.43 -8.42
CA GLU A 183 10.00 -26.62 -7.69
C GLU A 183 9.31 -25.29 -7.33
N LEU A 184 7.98 -25.29 -7.41
CA LEU A 184 7.09 -24.26 -6.88
C LEU A 184 6.38 -24.81 -5.64
N TRP A 185 6.44 -24.05 -4.55
CA TRP A 185 5.78 -24.36 -3.29
C TRP A 185 4.67 -23.33 -3.04
N ALA A 186 3.43 -23.78 -2.93
CA ALA A 186 2.27 -22.92 -2.79
C ALA A 186 1.36 -23.34 -1.63
N LEU A 187 0.79 -22.35 -0.96
CA LEU A 187 -0.13 -22.57 0.16
C LEU A 187 -1.57 -22.76 -0.32
N ASP A 188 -2.14 -23.92 -0.05
CA ASP A 188 -3.58 -24.16 -0.08
C ASP A 188 -4.16 -23.86 1.32
N SER A 189 -4.47 -22.58 1.54
CA SER A 189 -5.03 -22.10 2.81
C SER A 189 -6.38 -22.73 3.16
N GLU A 190 -7.17 -23.07 2.13
CA GLU A 190 -8.53 -23.59 2.25
C GLU A 190 -8.53 -25.06 2.71
N ASN A 191 -7.59 -25.88 2.21
CA ASN A 191 -7.44 -27.29 2.62
C ASN A 191 -6.32 -27.55 3.64
N HIS A 192 -5.70 -26.49 4.16
CA HIS A 192 -4.62 -26.57 5.16
C HIS A 192 -3.42 -27.40 4.68
N GLN A 193 -2.95 -27.10 3.47
CA GLN A 193 -1.92 -27.86 2.79
C GLN A 193 -0.85 -26.96 2.15
N VAL A 194 0.32 -27.54 1.95
CA VAL A 194 1.34 -27.03 1.04
C VAL A 194 1.39 -27.96 -0.16
N VAL A 195 1.24 -27.41 -1.37
CA VAL A 195 1.30 -28.17 -2.62
C VAL A 195 2.58 -27.82 -3.35
N VAL A 196 3.28 -28.84 -3.83
CA VAL A 196 4.57 -28.69 -4.52
C VAL A 196 4.44 -29.16 -5.96
N PHE A 197 4.84 -28.31 -6.90
CA PHE A 197 4.87 -28.61 -8.33
C PHE A 197 6.30 -28.63 -8.83
N ARG A 198 6.65 -29.61 -9.67
CA ARG A 198 7.89 -29.58 -10.44
C ARG A 198 7.72 -28.66 -11.65
N LEU A 199 8.63 -27.73 -11.87
CA LEU A 199 8.48 -26.69 -12.90
C LEU A 199 8.83 -27.14 -14.31
N SER A 200 9.62 -28.21 -14.47
CA SER A 200 9.98 -28.73 -15.80
C SER A 200 8.80 -29.29 -16.61
N ASP A 201 7.75 -29.78 -15.93
CA ASP A 201 6.58 -30.45 -16.52
C ASP A 201 5.25 -30.07 -15.83
N TYR A 202 5.29 -29.15 -14.87
CA TYR A 202 4.16 -28.69 -14.06
C TYR A 202 3.41 -29.79 -13.28
N GLN A 203 4.07 -30.92 -12.99
CA GLN A 203 3.46 -32.01 -12.23
C GLN A 203 3.42 -31.70 -10.73
N GLU A 204 2.29 -31.95 -10.08
CA GLU A 204 2.21 -32.01 -8.62
C GLU A 204 3.08 -33.18 -8.13
N VAL A 205 4.08 -32.89 -7.30
CA VAL A 205 5.00 -33.91 -6.75
C VAL A 205 4.76 -34.18 -5.27
N ALA A 206 4.10 -33.27 -4.55
CA ALA A 206 3.75 -33.46 -3.16
C ALA A 206 2.57 -32.59 -2.70
N ARG A 207 1.87 -33.10 -1.69
CA ARG A 207 0.83 -32.39 -0.93
C ARG A 207 1.02 -32.69 0.55
N ILE A 208 1.36 -31.67 1.32
CA ILE A 208 1.78 -31.79 2.71
C ILE A 208 0.71 -31.16 3.59
N SER A 209 0.04 -31.95 4.42
CA SER A 209 -0.91 -31.44 5.42
C SER A 209 -0.16 -30.67 6.50
N VAL A 210 -0.58 -29.43 6.74
CA VAL A 210 -0.05 -28.53 7.77
C VAL A 210 -1.18 -28.10 8.71
N PRO A 211 -0.89 -27.50 9.86
CA PRO A 211 -1.92 -26.96 10.75
C PRO A 211 -2.83 -25.92 10.07
N GLU A 212 -3.98 -25.65 10.70
CA GLU A 212 -5.05 -24.88 10.09
C GLU A 212 -4.67 -23.45 9.69
N GLY A 213 -5.09 -23.07 8.48
CA GLY A 213 -4.93 -21.75 7.90
C GLY A 213 -3.48 -21.36 7.58
N PRO A 214 -2.74 -22.11 6.73
CA PRO A 214 -1.42 -21.69 6.31
C PRO A 214 -1.49 -20.34 5.59
N SER A 215 -0.70 -19.38 6.07
CA SER A 215 -0.75 -17.97 5.65
C SER A 215 0.53 -17.49 4.98
N SER A 216 1.68 -18.02 5.39
CA SER A 216 2.99 -17.59 4.89
C SER A 216 3.99 -18.75 4.91
N ILE A 217 4.89 -18.76 3.93
CA ILE A 217 5.93 -19.76 3.71
C ILE A 217 7.27 -19.07 3.44
N ALA A 218 8.34 -19.56 4.07
CA ALA A 218 9.70 -19.10 3.87
C ALA A 218 10.66 -20.27 3.65
N TYR A 219 11.62 -20.11 2.73
CA TYR A 219 12.70 -21.07 2.54
C TYR A 219 13.95 -20.61 3.26
N HIS A 220 14.33 -21.32 4.32
CA HIS A 220 15.56 -21.10 5.05
C HIS A 220 16.73 -21.79 4.34
N ARG A 221 17.43 -21.06 3.47
CA ARG A 221 18.50 -21.58 2.60
C ARG A 221 19.65 -22.25 3.36
N GLY A 222 20.16 -21.58 4.40
CA GLY A 222 21.29 -22.10 5.20
C GLY A 222 21.01 -23.44 5.89
N LEU A 223 19.76 -23.65 6.32
CA LEU A 223 19.32 -24.89 6.97
C LEU A 223 18.70 -25.88 6.00
N ASN A 224 18.42 -25.49 4.76
CA ASN A 224 17.60 -26.24 3.81
C ASN A 224 16.28 -26.70 4.45
N ARG A 225 15.46 -25.75 4.92
CA ARG A 225 14.15 -25.99 5.56
C ARG A 225 13.07 -25.08 4.98
N MET A 226 11.87 -25.61 4.75
CA MET A 226 10.68 -24.79 4.50
C MET A 226 9.96 -24.53 5.82
N LEU A 227 9.60 -23.28 6.09
CA LEU A 227 8.91 -22.84 7.29
C LEU A 227 7.51 -22.36 6.89
N VAL A 228 6.46 -22.85 7.54
CA VAL A 228 5.07 -22.50 7.20
C VAL A 228 4.33 -22.02 8.44
N ALA A 229 3.94 -20.74 8.44
CA ALA A 229 3.07 -20.17 9.47
C ALA A 229 1.60 -20.53 9.21
N SER A 230 0.91 -20.98 10.25
CA SER A 230 -0.50 -21.38 10.23
C SER A 230 -1.28 -20.47 11.18
N ARG A 231 -2.05 -19.55 10.62
CA ARG A 231 -2.65 -18.42 11.36
C ARG A 231 -3.73 -18.86 12.33
N LEU A 232 -4.53 -19.88 11.99
CA LEU A 232 -5.64 -20.33 12.82
C LEU A 232 -5.15 -21.27 13.93
N ALA A 233 -4.17 -22.12 13.62
CA ALA A 233 -3.55 -23.00 14.59
C ALA A 233 -2.53 -22.31 15.51
N ASN A 234 -2.06 -21.11 15.14
CA ASN A 234 -0.97 -20.38 15.81
C ASN A 234 0.32 -21.21 15.91
N GLN A 235 0.69 -21.85 14.80
CA GLN A 235 1.81 -22.77 14.73
C GLN A 235 2.70 -22.50 13.51
N VAL A 236 3.97 -22.88 13.62
CA VAL A 236 4.94 -22.89 12.51
C VAL A 236 5.39 -24.33 12.25
N SER A 237 5.17 -24.82 11.03
CA SER A 237 5.66 -26.14 10.60
C SER A 237 7.03 -26.03 9.93
N ILE A 238 7.94 -26.92 10.31
CA ILE A 238 9.29 -27.03 9.75
C ILE A 238 9.34 -28.27 8.86
N ILE A 239 9.55 -28.07 7.56
CA ILE A 239 9.47 -29.13 6.55
C ILE A 239 10.85 -29.38 5.94
N GLU A 240 11.21 -30.66 5.80
CA GLU A 240 12.37 -31.10 5.03
C GLU A 240 12.06 -31.06 3.53
N PRO A 241 12.70 -30.18 2.73
CA PRO A 241 12.28 -29.95 1.35
C PRO A 241 12.48 -31.17 0.46
N MET A 242 13.49 -32.01 0.72
CA MET A 242 13.75 -33.20 -0.11
C MET A 242 12.75 -34.33 0.17
N LYS A 243 12.46 -34.61 1.45
CA LYS A 243 11.55 -35.69 1.85
C LYS A 243 10.08 -35.27 1.84
N LYS A 244 9.79 -33.97 1.78
CA LYS A 244 8.44 -33.40 1.82
C LYS A 244 7.70 -33.78 3.12
N THR A 245 8.44 -33.88 4.22
CA THR A 245 7.92 -34.29 5.54
C THR A 245 8.09 -33.17 6.57
N ILE A 246 7.09 -33.00 7.44
CA ILE A 246 7.21 -32.14 8.62
C ILE A 246 8.18 -32.79 9.61
N LEU A 247 9.22 -32.07 10.00
CA LEU A 247 10.21 -32.47 11.00
C LEU A 247 9.80 -32.03 12.41
N ALA A 248 9.23 -30.84 12.51
CA ALA A 248 8.82 -30.24 13.77
C ALA A 248 7.66 -29.25 13.54
N THR A 249 6.89 -29.01 14.60
CA THR A 249 5.88 -27.96 14.65
C THR A 249 6.08 -27.18 15.95
N ILE A 250 6.23 -25.86 15.83
CA ILE A 250 6.40 -24.90 16.93
C ILE A 250 5.03 -24.25 17.18
N GLY A 251 4.63 -23.99 18.43
CA GLY A 251 3.26 -23.59 18.73
C GLY A 251 3.06 -22.74 19.99
N ALA A 252 1.87 -22.84 20.59
CA ALA A 252 1.40 -21.92 21.63
C ALA A 252 2.24 -21.90 22.92
N GLN A 253 2.95 -23.00 23.22
CA GLN A 253 3.91 -23.09 24.34
C GLN A 253 5.12 -22.18 24.12
N ASP A 254 5.41 -21.84 22.86
CA ASP A 254 6.57 -21.06 22.42
C ASP A 254 6.23 -19.58 22.22
N GLN A 255 5.09 -19.13 22.78
CA GLN A 255 4.67 -17.72 22.86
C GLN A 255 4.59 -16.96 21.52
N LEU A 256 4.40 -17.66 20.39
CA LEU A 256 4.36 -17.05 19.05
C LEU A 256 3.26 -15.97 18.83
N GLY A 257 2.25 -15.90 19.71
CA GLY A 257 1.06 -15.05 19.56
C GLY A 257 -0.13 -15.78 18.90
N ARG A 258 -1.08 -15.03 18.35
CA ARG A 258 -2.32 -15.46 17.70
C ARG A 258 -2.48 -14.79 16.33
N GLU A 259 -3.04 -15.51 15.37
CA GLU A 259 -3.11 -15.06 13.97
C GLU A 259 -1.71 -14.79 13.41
N LEU A 260 -0.88 -15.83 13.37
CA LEU A 260 0.44 -15.75 12.75
C LEU A 260 0.25 -15.47 11.25
N ARG A 261 0.60 -14.27 10.77
CA ARG A 261 0.32 -13.89 9.38
C ARG A 261 1.50 -14.16 8.49
N GLU A 262 2.70 -13.75 8.91
CA GLU A 262 3.88 -13.71 8.06
C GLU A 262 5.09 -14.35 8.73
N ILE A 263 5.87 -15.10 7.95
CA ILE A 263 7.15 -15.70 8.37
C ILE A 263 8.27 -15.33 7.42
N LEU A 264 9.44 -15.06 7.98
CA LEU A 264 10.63 -14.61 7.28
C LEU A 264 11.85 -15.39 7.75
N ALA A 265 12.60 -16.02 6.85
CA ALA A 265 13.83 -16.72 7.18
C ALA A 265 15.05 -15.80 6.99
N SER A 266 15.96 -15.78 7.97
CA SER A 266 17.21 -15.02 7.89
C SER A 266 18.11 -15.60 6.79
N PRO A 267 18.73 -14.76 5.95
CA PRO A 267 19.67 -15.23 4.94
C PRO A 267 21.10 -15.40 5.48
N VAL A 268 21.37 -14.94 6.71
CA VAL A 268 22.73 -14.85 7.29
C VAL A 268 22.98 -15.74 8.52
N ASP A 269 21.93 -16.27 9.15
CA ASP A 269 22.05 -17.18 10.29
C ASP A 269 20.85 -18.12 10.40
N ASN A 270 20.81 -18.97 11.43
CA ASN A 270 19.82 -20.04 11.61
C ASN A 270 18.50 -19.56 12.24
N LYS A 271 18.12 -18.30 11.98
CA LYS A 271 16.97 -17.66 12.61
C LYS A 271 15.83 -17.42 11.62
N ALA A 272 14.62 -17.36 12.14
CA ALA A 272 13.46 -16.87 11.42
C ALA A 272 12.61 -15.96 12.33
N TYR A 273 11.71 -15.19 11.72
CA TYR A 273 10.90 -14.18 12.37
C TYR A 273 9.45 -14.39 11.95
N VAL A 274 8.55 -14.49 12.92
CA VAL A 274 7.11 -14.66 12.68
C VAL A 274 6.33 -13.56 13.39
N ASN A 275 5.41 -12.91 12.69
CA ASN A 275 4.58 -11.87 13.29
C ASN A 275 3.25 -12.43 13.81
N SER A 276 2.72 -11.80 14.86
CA SER A 276 1.37 -12.02 15.36
C SER A 276 0.54 -10.78 15.09
N TYR A 277 -0.54 -10.93 14.32
CA TYR A 277 -1.45 -9.82 14.01
C TYR A 277 -2.17 -9.30 15.27
N VAL A 278 -2.60 -10.22 16.13
CA VAL A 278 -3.48 -9.90 17.28
C VAL A 278 -2.70 -9.29 18.44
N GLU A 279 -1.55 -9.85 18.80
CA GLU A 279 -0.71 -9.33 19.89
C GLU A 279 0.17 -8.16 19.45
N GLY A 280 0.39 -7.95 18.14
CA GLY A 280 1.24 -6.87 17.66
C GLY A 280 2.73 -7.10 17.94
N THR A 281 3.17 -8.35 17.84
CA THR A 281 4.53 -8.79 18.18
C THR A 281 5.21 -9.45 16.99
N ILE A 282 6.55 -9.46 17.00
CA ILE A 282 7.37 -10.38 16.22
C ILE A 282 8.07 -11.33 17.18
N THR A 283 8.12 -12.61 16.84
CA THR A 283 8.89 -13.62 17.55
C THR A 283 10.05 -14.09 16.68
N GLU A 284 11.27 -13.88 17.18
CA GLU A 284 12.47 -14.51 16.68
C GLU A 284 12.49 -15.97 17.13
N ILE A 285 12.75 -16.89 16.18
CA ILE A 285 12.95 -18.31 16.44
C ILE A 285 14.31 -18.74 15.91
N GLU A 286 15.11 -19.39 16.74
CA GLU A 286 16.38 -19.98 16.34
C GLU A 286 16.22 -21.49 16.17
N LEU A 287 16.71 -22.03 15.06
CA LEU A 287 16.61 -23.45 14.73
C LEU A 287 17.98 -24.11 14.73
N ASN A 288 18.04 -25.37 15.16
CA ASN A 288 19.23 -26.19 14.94
C ASN A 288 19.26 -26.73 13.49
N PRO A 289 20.40 -27.32 13.04
CA PRO A 289 20.49 -27.97 11.73
C PRO A 289 19.48 -29.07 11.45
N ASP A 290 18.90 -29.68 12.50
CA ASP A 290 17.84 -30.69 12.38
C ASP A 290 16.45 -30.07 12.19
N GLY A 291 16.28 -28.77 12.45
CA GLY A 291 15.02 -28.03 12.34
C GLY A 291 14.21 -27.97 13.64
N GLN A 292 14.83 -28.27 14.79
CA GLN A 292 14.21 -28.12 16.11
C GLN A 292 14.46 -26.72 16.66
N LEU A 293 13.50 -26.21 17.44
CA LEU A 293 13.61 -24.94 18.15
C LEU A 293 14.73 -24.99 19.20
N LEU A 294 15.66 -24.05 19.12
CA LEU A 294 16.73 -23.83 20.10
C LEU A 294 16.39 -22.74 21.10
N SER A 295 15.91 -21.61 20.59
CA SER A 295 15.58 -20.44 21.40
C SER A 295 14.49 -19.62 20.72
N PHE A 296 13.77 -18.83 21.51
CA PHE A 296 12.84 -17.83 21.01
C PHE A 296 12.88 -16.57 21.86
N GLN A 297 12.54 -15.43 21.23
CA GLN A 297 12.35 -14.16 21.90
C GLN A 297 11.25 -13.38 21.18
N SER A 298 10.36 -12.73 21.92
CA SER A 298 9.30 -11.88 21.34
C SER A 298 9.59 -10.39 21.58
N LEU A 299 9.20 -9.58 20.61
CA LEU A 299 9.33 -8.13 20.60
C LEU A 299 7.96 -7.52 20.26
N GLU A 300 7.45 -6.65 21.11
CA GLU A 300 6.27 -5.83 20.81
C GLU A 300 6.67 -4.71 19.85
N ILE A 301 5.91 -4.59 18.75
CA ILE A 301 6.17 -3.59 17.71
C ILE A 301 4.98 -2.67 17.47
N GLY A 302 3.79 -3.11 17.84
CA GLY A 302 2.54 -2.38 17.66
C GLY A 302 1.49 -3.23 16.93
N PRO A 303 0.22 -2.80 16.94
CA PRO A 303 -0.89 -3.62 16.47
C PRO A 303 -0.84 -3.91 14.96
N ARG A 304 -1.40 -5.05 14.55
CA ARG A 304 -1.67 -5.42 13.14
C ARG A 304 -0.43 -5.36 12.21
N PRO A 305 0.71 -5.98 12.57
CA PRO A 305 1.82 -6.10 11.64
C PRO A 305 1.41 -6.86 10.38
N ALA A 306 1.81 -6.32 9.22
CA ALA A 306 1.59 -6.88 7.89
C ALA A 306 2.87 -7.55 7.35
N LYS A 307 3.05 -7.66 6.03
CA LYS A 307 4.23 -8.29 5.41
C LYS A 307 5.53 -7.66 5.88
N MET A 308 6.49 -8.55 6.16
CA MET A 308 7.84 -8.23 6.59
C MET A 308 8.83 -8.40 5.44
N SER A 309 9.87 -7.57 5.45
CA SER A 309 11.06 -7.72 4.62
C SER A 309 12.33 -7.50 5.42
N MET A 310 13.43 -8.14 5.02
CA MET A 310 14.73 -8.01 5.64
C MET A 310 15.77 -7.64 4.58
N THR A 311 16.68 -6.75 4.97
CA THR A 311 17.80 -6.31 4.14
C THR A 311 18.69 -7.49 3.75
N HIS A 312 19.42 -7.34 2.65
CA HIS A 312 20.25 -8.41 2.07
C HIS A 312 21.40 -8.89 2.97
N ASP A 313 21.88 -8.03 3.86
CA ASP A 313 22.91 -8.31 4.86
C ASP A 313 22.31 -8.84 6.18
N GLY A 314 20.98 -8.92 6.26
CA GLY A 314 20.24 -9.28 7.44
C GLY A 314 20.40 -8.30 8.59
N SER A 315 20.80 -7.03 8.38
CA SER A 315 20.94 -6.08 9.48
C SER A 315 19.58 -5.63 10.04
N GLU A 316 18.61 -5.38 9.18
CA GLU A 316 17.32 -4.78 9.56
C GLU A 316 16.10 -5.55 9.02
N ILE A 317 15.03 -5.57 9.83
CA ILE A 317 13.70 -6.06 9.45
C ILE A 317 12.74 -4.88 9.42
N TYR A 318 12.02 -4.75 8.31
CA TYR A 318 10.99 -3.75 8.06
C TYR A 318 9.61 -4.37 8.12
N VAL A 319 8.69 -3.71 8.82
CA VAL A 319 7.33 -4.20 9.07
C VAL A 319 6.35 -3.06 8.85
N ALA A 320 5.39 -3.24 7.94
CA ALA A 320 4.27 -2.30 7.81
C ALA A 320 3.17 -2.63 8.82
N HIS A 321 2.43 -1.62 9.26
CA HIS A 321 1.25 -1.81 10.11
C HIS A 321 -0.03 -1.57 9.32
N PHE A 322 -0.95 -2.52 9.39
CA PHE A 322 -2.10 -2.58 8.47
C PHE A 322 -3.05 -1.40 8.64
N LEU A 323 -3.26 -0.87 9.85
CA LEU A 323 -4.13 0.28 10.10
C LEU A 323 -3.36 1.39 10.82
N PRO A 324 -3.78 2.67 10.68
CA PRO A 324 -3.18 3.78 11.39
C PRO A 324 -3.35 3.67 12.92
N ARG A 325 -2.62 4.46 13.70
CA ARG A 325 -2.76 4.55 15.16
C ARG A 325 -3.14 5.96 15.57
N GLY A 326 -3.70 6.09 16.78
CA GLY A 326 -4.11 7.37 17.33
C GLY A 326 -5.52 7.80 16.93
N PRO A 327 -6.02 8.92 17.50
CA PRO A 327 -7.31 9.50 17.14
C PRO A 327 -7.24 10.14 15.75
N ILE A 328 -8.37 10.28 15.05
CA ILE A 328 -8.40 10.73 13.64
C ILE A 328 -7.66 12.06 13.40
N ARG A 329 -7.79 13.03 14.31
CA ARG A 329 -7.17 14.36 14.15
C ARG A 329 -5.65 14.38 14.32
N SER A 330 -5.05 13.25 14.67
CA SER A 330 -3.61 13.12 14.87
C SER A 330 -3.18 11.68 14.59
N ASN A 331 -3.86 11.00 13.67
CA ASN A 331 -3.56 9.61 13.35
C ASN A 331 -2.35 9.55 12.43
N GLU A 332 -1.65 8.43 12.48
CA GLU A 332 -0.48 8.20 11.64
C GLU A 332 -0.41 6.75 11.20
N SER A 333 0.05 6.56 9.96
CA SER A 333 0.51 5.26 9.47
C SER A 333 2.01 5.14 9.73
N TRP A 334 2.50 3.93 9.97
CA TRP A 334 3.92 3.76 10.27
C TRP A 334 4.47 2.39 9.84
N LEU A 335 5.79 2.37 9.71
CA LEU A 335 6.60 1.18 9.54
C LEU A 335 7.48 1.03 10.78
N SER A 336 7.68 -0.19 11.29
CA SER A 336 8.66 -0.46 12.34
C SER A 336 9.93 -1.05 11.74
N ASN A 337 11.08 -0.50 12.14
CA ASN A 337 12.41 -0.98 11.78
C ASN A 337 13.02 -1.69 12.98
N ILE A 338 13.53 -2.90 12.79
CA ILE A 338 14.06 -3.74 13.87
C ILE A 338 15.50 -4.10 13.53
N ASP A 339 16.43 -3.84 14.46
CA ASP A 339 17.78 -4.36 14.37
C ASP A 339 17.75 -5.84 14.66
N ARG A 340 18.13 -6.64 13.68
CA ARG A 340 18.10 -8.10 13.79
C ARG A 340 19.05 -8.59 14.87
N LYS A 341 20.22 -7.96 15.02
CA LYS A 341 21.29 -8.48 15.90
C LYS A 341 20.95 -8.34 17.38
N SER A 342 20.47 -7.18 17.81
CA SER A 342 20.02 -6.95 19.18
C SER A 342 18.56 -7.32 19.42
N PHE A 343 17.81 -7.60 18.33
CA PHE A 343 16.38 -7.87 18.32
C PHE A 343 15.58 -6.80 19.07
N LYS A 344 15.83 -5.54 18.70
CA LYS A 344 15.17 -4.36 19.26
C LYS A 344 14.60 -3.51 18.15
N LYS A 345 13.46 -2.89 18.43
CA LYS A 345 12.91 -1.85 17.56
C LYS A 345 13.86 -0.65 17.56
N LEU A 346 14.37 -0.30 16.39
CA LEU A 346 15.25 0.85 16.18
C LEU A 346 14.42 2.13 16.19
N LYS A 347 13.38 2.19 15.35
CA LYS A 347 12.51 3.34 15.16
C LYS A 347 11.18 2.95 14.50
N ASP A 348 10.23 3.87 14.56
CA ASP A 348 9.06 3.88 13.68
C ASP A 348 9.27 4.96 12.61
N SER A 349 9.14 4.61 11.33
CA SER A 349 9.13 5.56 10.22
C SER A 349 7.69 5.91 9.87
N ILE A 350 7.34 7.19 9.94
CA ILE A 350 5.97 7.67 9.83
C ILE A 350 5.59 7.97 8.38
N ILE A 351 4.45 7.45 7.95
CA ILE A 351 3.74 7.88 6.74
C ILE A 351 2.68 8.88 7.20
N GLU A 352 3.06 10.16 7.16
CA GLU A 352 2.24 11.25 7.67
C GLU A 352 0.93 11.43 6.89
N ASP A 353 -0.12 11.79 7.63
CA ASP A 353 -1.28 12.49 7.06
C ASP A 353 -0.95 13.98 6.96
N HIS A 354 -0.96 14.50 5.74
CA HIS A 354 -0.63 15.91 5.44
C HIS A 354 -1.74 16.89 5.83
N PHE A 355 -2.90 16.37 6.21
CA PHE A 355 -4.05 17.18 6.59
C PHE A 355 -4.38 17.06 8.08
N ASN A 356 -3.39 16.69 8.90
CA ASN A 356 -3.49 16.74 10.36
C ASN A 356 -3.29 18.19 10.88
N PRO A 357 -4.24 18.75 11.66
CA PRO A 357 -4.33 20.17 12.03
C PRO A 357 -3.11 20.77 12.76
N ASP A 358 -2.25 19.95 13.36
CA ASP A 358 -1.14 20.38 14.21
C ASP A 358 0.23 20.46 13.47
N GLN A 359 0.25 20.36 12.13
CA GLN A 359 1.50 20.46 11.35
C GLN A 359 1.90 21.89 10.95
N GLU A 360 3.22 22.17 10.94
CA GLU A 360 3.79 23.43 10.44
C GLU A 360 3.40 23.71 8.98
N ASN A 361 3.30 22.66 8.16
CA ASN A 361 2.87 22.69 6.77
C ASN A 361 1.44 23.24 6.61
N LEU A 362 0.49 22.81 7.46
CA LEU A 362 -0.88 23.33 7.43
C LEU A 362 -0.95 24.78 7.91
N ALA A 363 -0.09 25.20 8.84
CA ALA A 363 -0.01 26.60 9.24
C ALA A 363 0.48 27.48 8.07
N CYS A 364 1.48 27.01 7.31
CA CYS A 364 1.96 27.65 6.09
C CYS A 364 0.83 27.76 5.04
N LEU A 365 0.08 26.67 4.81
CA LEU A 365 -1.06 26.67 3.90
C LEU A 365 -2.19 27.60 4.36
N ALA A 366 -2.51 27.60 5.65
CA ALA A 366 -3.55 28.45 6.22
C ALA A 366 -3.20 29.94 6.07
N ASP A 367 -1.92 30.31 6.26
CA ASP A 367 -1.45 31.67 6.01
C ASP A 367 -1.55 32.03 4.52
N PHE A 368 -1.12 31.13 3.63
CA PHE A 368 -1.27 31.32 2.19
C PHE A 368 -2.73 31.58 1.80
N TYR A 369 -3.67 30.71 2.21
CA TYR A 369 -5.08 30.83 1.86
C TYR A 369 -5.75 32.04 2.51
N SER A 370 -5.35 32.44 3.71
CA SER A 370 -5.83 33.67 4.34
C SER A 370 -5.52 34.92 3.50
N ASN A 371 -4.46 34.86 2.68
CA ASN A 371 -4.02 35.95 1.82
C ASN A 371 -4.39 35.75 0.33
N TYR A 372 -4.92 34.57 -0.04
CA TYR A 372 -5.32 34.25 -1.41
C TYR A 372 -6.69 34.88 -1.75
N PRO A 373 -6.80 35.74 -2.78
CA PRO A 373 -8.00 36.55 -3.00
C PRO A 373 -9.33 35.77 -3.09
N PRO A 374 -9.42 34.61 -3.78
CA PRO A 374 -10.63 33.78 -3.77
C PRO A 374 -11.04 33.27 -2.39
N ALA A 375 -10.08 32.83 -1.56
CA ALA A 375 -10.37 32.32 -0.22
C ALA A 375 -10.76 33.45 0.74
N LYS A 376 -10.19 34.65 0.58
CA LYS A 376 -10.53 35.85 1.37
C LYS A 376 -11.99 36.32 1.19
N LEU A 377 -12.66 35.92 0.11
CA LEU A 377 -14.09 36.18 -0.10
C LEU A 377 -15.00 35.27 0.75
N LEU A 378 -14.47 34.12 1.19
CA LEU A 378 -15.22 33.07 1.90
C LEU A 378 -14.82 32.96 3.37
N PHE A 379 -13.60 33.38 3.71
CA PHE A 379 -13.02 33.28 5.04
C PHE A 379 -12.33 34.59 5.45
N ASP A 380 -12.66 35.11 6.64
CA ASP A 380 -11.95 36.25 7.24
C ASP A 380 -10.48 35.89 7.56
N LYS A 381 -10.27 34.65 8.01
CA LYS A 381 -8.96 34.03 8.23
C LYS A 381 -9.13 32.51 8.17
N VAL A 382 -8.28 31.83 7.41
CA VAL A 382 -8.21 30.36 7.37
C VAL A 382 -7.30 29.89 8.50
N LYS A 383 -7.72 28.89 9.26
CA LYS A 383 -6.91 28.22 10.29
C LYS A 383 -6.51 26.82 9.82
N ALA A 384 -5.44 26.26 10.39
CA ALA A 384 -5.00 24.90 10.07
C ALA A 384 -6.12 23.85 10.26
N GLN A 385 -6.90 23.97 11.33
CA GLN A 385 -8.09 23.15 11.58
C GLN A 385 -9.18 23.24 10.49
N ASP A 386 -9.28 24.35 9.76
CA ASP A 386 -10.24 24.48 8.66
C ASP A 386 -9.79 23.68 7.44
N LEU A 387 -8.47 23.44 7.31
CA LEU A 387 -7.80 22.65 6.29
C LEU A 387 -7.59 21.18 6.68
N SER A 388 -8.18 20.72 7.80
CA SER A 388 -8.06 19.32 8.20
C SER A 388 -8.87 18.40 7.28
N LEU A 389 -8.35 17.22 6.96
CA LEU A 389 -9.05 16.14 6.26
C LEU A 389 -8.57 14.81 6.85
N GLU A 390 -9.43 13.81 6.91
CA GLU A 390 -8.99 12.43 7.14
C GLU A 390 -8.26 11.95 5.88
N GLY A 391 -6.94 11.83 5.93
CA GLY A 391 -6.11 11.51 4.78
C GLY A 391 -5.01 10.50 5.09
N VAL A 392 -5.02 9.91 6.29
CA VAL A 392 -3.97 8.97 6.69
C VAL A 392 -3.98 7.76 5.76
N ALA A 393 -2.78 7.30 5.40
CA ALA A 393 -2.66 6.02 4.74
C ALA A 393 -3.21 4.92 5.65
N SER A 394 -3.82 3.89 5.06
CA SER A 394 -4.30 2.71 5.75
C SER A 394 -4.11 1.49 4.85
N GLN A 395 -4.44 0.31 5.37
CA GLN A 395 -4.34 -0.99 4.68
C GLN A 395 -2.95 -1.25 4.09
N LEU A 396 -1.88 -0.86 4.79
CA LEU A 396 -0.52 -1.08 4.31
C LEU A 396 -0.26 -2.58 4.16
N ALA A 397 -0.03 -3.06 2.94
CA ALA A 397 0.08 -4.50 2.71
C ALA A 397 1.45 -5.06 3.10
N GLY A 398 2.49 -4.21 3.13
CA GLY A 398 3.86 -4.64 3.40
C GLY A 398 4.93 -3.62 3.00
N VAL A 399 6.18 -3.96 3.29
CA VAL A 399 7.35 -3.28 2.74
C VAL A 399 7.99 -4.20 1.70
N PHE A 400 8.06 -3.79 0.43
CA PHE A 400 8.59 -4.61 -0.67
C PHE A 400 9.94 -4.05 -1.14
N LEU A 401 11.03 -4.70 -0.72
CA LEU A 401 12.38 -4.28 -1.06
C LEU A 401 12.71 -4.64 -2.51
N SER A 402 13.24 -3.67 -3.26
CA SER A 402 13.83 -3.92 -4.58
C SER A 402 15.02 -4.89 -4.48
N PRO A 403 15.39 -5.61 -5.55
CA PRO A 403 16.50 -6.56 -5.54
C PRO A 403 17.84 -6.01 -5.02
N SER A 404 18.12 -4.71 -5.19
CA SER A 404 19.32 -4.07 -4.65
C SER A 404 19.25 -3.88 -3.12
N GLY A 405 18.05 -3.72 -2.56
CA GLY A 405 17.83 -3.44 -1.14
C GLY A 405 17.86 -1.95 -0.76
N GLU A 406 17.99 -1.05 -1.73
CA GLU A 406 18.15 0.40 -1.49
C GLU A 406 16.82 1.18 -1.51
N HIS A 407 15.79 0.60 -2.14
CA HIS A 407 14.45 1.18 -2.21
C HIS A 407 13.39 0.16 -1.83
N ALA A 408 12.32 0.65 -1.23
CA ALA A 408 11.13 -0.09 -0.89
C ALA A 408 9.88 0.51 -1.55
N TRP A 409 8.93 -0.35 -1.90
CA TRP A 409 7.57 0.03 -2.28
C TRP A 409 6.63 -0.38 -1.14
N ILE A 410 5.84 0.56 -0.63
CA ILE A 410 4.84 0.31 0.42
C ILE A 410 3.44 0.54 -0.16
N PRO A 411 2.71 -0.52 -0.57
CA PRO A 411 1.34 -0.37 -1.04
C PRO A 411 0.40 -0.13 0.13
N GLY A 412 -0.59 0.72 -0.08
CA GLY A 412 -1.69 0.93 0.83
C GLY A 412 -2.87 1.58 0.14
N THR A 413 -3.75 2.15 0.95
CA THR A 413 -4.88 2.95 0.52
C THR A 413 -4.82 4.30 1.19
N ARG A 414 -5.29 5.34 0.50
CA ARG A 414 -5.67 6.57 1.14
C ARG A 414 -7.14 6.82 0.90
N ILE A 415 -7.78 7.27 1.96
CA ILE A 415 -9.14 7.76 1.90
C ILE A 415 -9.02 9.26 1.76
N THR A 416 -9.54 9.79 0.68
CA THR A 416 -9.47 11.21 0.37
C THR A 416 -10.59 11.90 1.15
N GLY A 417 -10.32 12.27 2.42
CA GLY A 417 -11.32 12.69 3.41
C GLY A 417 -12.24 13.86 3.05
N ALA A 418 -11.98 14.60 1.97
CA ALA A 418 -12.91 15.60 1.46
C ALA A 418 -14.13 14.99 0.74
N LEU A 419 -14.15 13.68 0.49
CA LEU A 419 -15.03 13.08 -0.51
C LEU A 419 -16.14 12.23 0.11
N VAL A 420 -17.35 12.50 -0.38
CA VAL A 420 -18.59 11.85 0.09
C VAL A 420 -18.78 10.54 -0.64
N VAL A 421 -19.04 9.47 0.11
CA VAL A 421 -19.59 8.23 -0.43
C VAL A 421 -21.05 8.47 -0.75
N LEU A 422 -21.31 8.76 -2.02
CA LEU A 422 -22.65 9.04 -2.52
C LEU A 422 -23.50 7.77 -2.63
N GLU A 423 -24.79 7.93 -2.39
CA GLU A 423 -25.82 7.00 -2.84
C GLU A 423 -26.79 7.76 -3.71
N LYS A 424 -27.15 7.18 -4.85
CA LYS A 424 -28.02 7.82 -5.82
C LYS A 424 -29.18 6.91 -6.22
N GLY A 425 -30.39 7.47 -6.11
CA GLY A 425 -31.61 6.87 -6.61
C GLY A 425 -31.80 6.99 -8.12
N PRO A 426 -32.78 6.25 -8.68
CA PRO A 426 -33.07 6.27 -10.10
C PRO A 426 -33.52 7.64 -10.64
N ASP A 427 -34.21 8.45 -9.85
CA ASP A 427 -34.82 9.72 -10.28
C ASP A 427 -33.99 10.95 -9.92
N ALA A 428 -32.84 10.76 -9.24
CA ALA A 428 -31.95 11.87 -8.92
C ALA A 428 -31.31 12.52 -10.15
N ASP A 429 -31.13 13.84 -10.08
CA ASP A 429 -30.65 14.66 -11.20
C ASP A 429 -29.39 14.03 -11.83
N PRO A 430 -29.42 13.65 -13.12
CA PRO A 430 -28.25 13.13 -13.82
C PRO A 430 -27.06 14.10 -13.86
N ASN A 431 -27.27 15.40 -13.65
CA ASN A 431 -26.19 16.37 -13.57
C ASN A 431 -25.44 16.35 -12.22
N LEU A 432 -26.03 15.77 -11.17
CA LEU A 432 -25.36 15.51 -9.87
C LEU A 432 -24.43 14.27 -9.91
N GLN A 433 -24.12 13.75 -11.10
CA GLN A 433 -23.25 12.57 -11.27
C GLN A 433 -21.81 12.76 -10.80
N ARG A 434 -21.38 14.00 -10.56
CA ARG A 434 -20.03 14.35 -10.12
C ARG A 434 -20.12 15.28 -8.93
N PHE A 435 -19.82 14.76 -7.76
CA PHE A 435 -19.66 15.58 -6.56
C PHE A 435 -18.17 15.84 -6.36
N GLY A 436 -17.72 17.09 -6.49
CA GLY A 436 -16.29 17.43 -6.43
C GLY A 436 -15.42 16.72 -7.49
N GLY A 437 -16.00 16.23 -8.59
CA GLY A 437 -15.29 15.51 -9.66
C GLY A 437 -15.26 13.98 -9.55
N LEU A 438 -15.75 13.38 -8.46
CA LEU A 438 -15.81 11.93 -8.28
C LEU A 438 -17.16 11.31 -8.64
N GLN A 439 -17.12 10.04 -9.08
CA GLN A 439 -18.28 9.21 -9.43
C GLN A 439 -18.58 8.15 -8.35
N LEU A 440 -19.72 7.46 -8.45
CA LEU A 440 -20.02 6.29 -7.61
C LEU A 440 -18.85 5.28 -7.64
N ALA A 441 -18.62 4.57 -6.53
CA ALA A 441 -17.50 3.66 -6.32
C ALA A 441 -16.06 4.23 -6.32
N GLN A 442 -15.82 5.52 -6.61
CA GLN A 442 -14.45 6.09 -6.68
C GLN A 442 -13.95 6.69 -5.36
N TYR A 443 -14.08 5.97 -4.24
CA TYR A 443 -13.83 6.54 -2.90
C TYR A 443 -12.58 6.00 -2.18
N VAL A 444 -11.91 4.95 -2.69
CA VAL A 444 -10.61 4.46 -2.18
C VAL A 444 -9.58 4.56 -3.29
N ALA A 445 -8.53 5.36 -3.07
CA ALA A 445 -7.40 5.36 -3.98
C ALA A 445 -6.33 4.39 -3.45
N PRO A 446 -5.99 3.31 -4.18
CA PRO A 446 -4.74 2.61 -3.94
C PRO A 446 -3.59 3.60 -4.15
N ILE A 447 -2.65 3.60 -3.21
CA ILE A 447 -1.46 4.45 -3.26
C ILE A 447 -0.23 3.59 -3.01
N MET A 448 0.85 3.92 -3.71
CA MET A 448 2.18 3.41 -3.43
C MET A 448 3.05 4.50 -2.82
N PHE A 449 3.78 4.15 -1.75
CA PHE A 449 4.79 5.00 -1.13
C PHE A 449 6.18 4.42 -1.38
N PRO A 450 6.96 4.98 -2.32
CA PRO A 450 8.38 4.69 -2.45
C PRO A 450 9.21 5.26 -1.29
N MET A 451 10.20 4.50 -0.84
CA MET A 451 11.05 4.87 0.31
C MET A 451 12.50 4.43 0.09
N HIS A 452 13.46 5.21 0.59
CA HIS A 452 14.85 4.77 0.73
C HIS A 452 15.04 3.90 1.96
N VAL A 453 15.75 2.80 1.82
CA VAL A 453 16.08 1.91 2.94
C VAL A 453 17.22 2.53 3.76
N GLY A 454 17.15 2.46 5.08
CA GLY A 454 18.19 2.98 5.98
C GLY A 454 18.18 4.50 6.21
N SER A 455 17.32 5.27 5.55
CA SER A 455 17.12 6.70 5.82
C SER A 455 15.70 6.97 6.35
N ASP A 456 15.52 8.03 7.14
CA ASP A 456 14.18 8.57 7.46
C ASP A 456 13.63 9.45 6.33
N LYS A 457 14.43 9.65 5.29
CA LYS A 457 14.00 10.38 4.12
C LYS A 457 13.09 9.45 3.31
N ARG A 458 11.79 9.78 3.31
CA ARG A 458 10.95 9.40 2.17
C ARG A 458 11.61 9.96 0.91
N LEU A 459 11.35 9.38 -0.26
CA LEU A 459 11.75 10.03 -1.51
C LEU A 459 11.03 11.39 -1.54
N HIS A 460 11.71 12.44 -1.09
CA HIS A 460 11.20 13.79 -1.10
C HIS A 460 11.11 14.18 -2.58
N GLU A 461 9.95 14.67 -2.98
CA GLU A 461 9.70 15.41 -4.22
C GLU A 461 10.67 15.16 -5.42
N ILE A 462 10.61 13.96 -6.01
CA ILE A 462 10.96 13.78 -7.44
C ILE A 462 9.91 14.48 -8.35
N TYR A 463 8.86 15.06 -7.77
CA TYR A 463 7.57 15.29 -8.43
C TYR A 463 7.37 16.62 -9.13
N ILE A 464 8.33 17.54 -9.05
CA ILE A 464 8.15 18.85 -9.68
C ILE A 464 9.29 19.15 -10.64
N ASN A 465 9.67 18.12 -11.38
CA ASN A 465 10.08 18.39 -12.74
C ASN A 465 8.82 18.67 -13.54
N ASP A 466 8.64 19.94 -13.88
CA ASP A 466 8.92 20.35 -15.25
C ASP A 466 8.21 21.67 -15.53
N PHE A 467 7.14 22.08 -14.82
CA PHE A 467 6.32 23.23 -15.28
C PHE A 467 5.42 24.00 -14.29
N GLU A 468 5.25 23.56 -13.05
CA GLU A 468 4.34 24.24 -12.10
C GLU A 468 4.79 25.66 -11.69
N LEU A 469 6.07 25.98 -11.91
CA LEU A 469 6.70 27.22 -11.48
C LEU A 469 6.44 28.42 -12.42
N ALA A 470 5.59 28.26 -13.44
CA ALA A 470 5.14 29.39 -14.28
C ALA A 470 4.07 30.25 -13.58
N ILE A 471 3.47 29.77 -12.49
CA ILE A 471 2.47 30.49 -11.69
C ILE A 471 3.04 30.66 -10.26
N PRO A 472 3.53 31.86 -9.87
CA PRO A 472 4.20 32.08 -8.59
C PRO A 472 3.42 31.65 -7.34
N THR A 473 2.08 31.62 -7.42
CA THR A 473 1.22 31.18 -6.31
C THR A 473 1.23 29.66 -6.08
N LEU A 474 1.51 28.84 -7.10
CA LEU A 474 1.50 27.37 -6.98
C LEU A 474 2.75 26.84 -6.27
N GLY A 475 3.93 27.40 -6.58
CA GLY A 475 5.18 27.00 -5.93
C GLY A 475 5.16 27.19 -4.40
N ASN A 476 4.45 28.23 -3.92
CA ASN A 476 4.30 28.46 -2.47
C ASN A 476 3.40 27.42 -1.80
N ILE A 477 2.29 27.03 -2.44
CA ILE A 477 1.38 26.01 -1.92
C ILE A 477 2.13 24.68 -1.79
N ILE A 478 2.83 24.28 -2.84
CA ILE A 478 3.48 22.98 -2.84
C ILE A 478 4.64 22.94 -1.85
N ARG A 479 5.42 24.04 -1.77
CA ARG A 479 6.42 24.19 -0.71
C ARG A 479 5.82 24.06 0.69
N CYS A 480 4.63 24.64 0.93
CA CYS A 480 3.96 24.46 2.22
C CYS A 480 3.47 23.02 2.44
N MET A 481 3.06 22.31 1.38
CA MET A 481 2.57 20.93 1.50
C MET A 481 3.69 19.92 1.80
N ASN A 482 4.89 20.13 1.23
CA ASN A 482 6.08 19.28 1.41
C ASN A 482 5.75 17.78 1.23
N HIS A 483 5.23 17.42 0.06
CA HIS A 483 4.66 16.09 -0.18
C HIS A 483 5.72 15.07 -0.58
N PRO A 484 5.80 13.89 0.05
CA PRO A 484 6.62 12.80 -0.45
C PRO A 484 6.10 12.30 -1.80
N LEU A 485 6.97 11.60 -2.55
CA LEU A 485 6.56 10.84 -3.73
C LEU A 485 5.49 9.81 -3.36
N GLU A 486 4.33 9.92 -4.01
CA GLU A 486 3.22 8.96 -3.92
C GLU A 486 2.71 8.62 -5.32
N ILE A 487 2.38 7.36 -5.59
CA ILE A 487 1.79 6.94 -6.88
C ILE A 487 0.34 6.57 -6.63
N GLU A 488 -0.57 7.35 -7.20
CA GLU A 488 -2.02 7.16 -7.06
C GLU A 488 -2.64 6.44 -8.27
N PHE A 489 -3.58 5.55 -7.97
CA PHE A 489 -4.30 4.74 -8.94
C PHE A 489 -5.78 5.11 -8.95
N ILE A 490 -6.15 6.13 -9.72
CA ILE A 490 -7.54 6.57 -9.90
C ILE A 490 -7.90 6.57 -11.39
N ASP A 491 -9.20 6.47 -11.68
CA ASP A 491 -9.71 6.62 -13.04
C ASP A 491 -9.39 8.02 -13.56
N ARG A 492 -8.98 8.12 -14.84
CA ARG A 492 -8.73 9.41 -15.49
C ARG A 492 -9.37 9.45 -16.86
N GLU A 493 -9.61 10.66 -17.37
CA GLU A 493 -10.34 10.86 -18.62
C GLU A 493 -9.39 10.80 -19.83
N LEU A 494 -9.81 10.18 -20.93
CA LEU A 494 -9.11 10.28 -22.20
C LEU A 494 -9.66 11.45 -23.02
N LYS A 495 -8.81 12.18 -23.73
CA LYS A 495 -9.27 13.12 -24.75
C LYS A 495 -9.97 12.37 -25.87
N LYS A 496 -10.87 13.05 -26.59
CA LYS A 496 -11.55 12.55 -27.80
C LYS A 496 -10.64 11.88 -28.84
N ASN A 497 -9.35 12.25 -28.91
CA ASN A 497 -8.40 11.64 -29.84
C ASN A 497 -7.87 10.26 -29.37
N GLY A 498 -8.11 9.87 -28.12
CA GLY A 498 -7.61 8.63 -27.51
C GLY A 498 -6.10 8.57 -27.29
N ARG A 499 -5.37 9.67 -27.56
CA ARG A 499 -3.89 9.72 -27.53
C ARG A 499 -3.34 10.44 -26.31
N GLU A 500 -4.20 11.17 -25.62
CA GLU A 500 -3.84 11.91 -24.43
C GLU A 500 -4.82 11.59 -23.30
N GLN A 501 -4.27 11.45 -22.10
CA GLN A 501 -5.02 11.34 -20.88
C GLN A 501 -5.01 12.66 -20.12
N ILE A 502 -6.13 12.99 -19.51
CA ILE A 502 -6.34 14.16 -18.66
C ILE A 502 -6.52 13.67 -17.22
N ASN A 503 -5.70 14.18 -16.31
CA ASN A 503 -6.02 14.15 -14.88
C ASN A 503 -6.69 15.49 -14.51
N PRO A 504 -8.01 15.48 -14.23
CA PRO A 504 -8.73 16.70 -13.85
C PRO A 504 -8.51 17.11 -12.39
N PHE A 505 -7.93 16.24 -11.56
CA PHE A 505 -7.76 16.48 -10.13
C PHE A 505 -6.42 17.15 -9.83
N LEU A 506 -6.45 18.22 -9.04
CA LEU A 506 -5.27 19.01 -8.64
C LEU A 506 -4.71 18.61 -7.27
N ALA A 507 -5.42 17.79 -6.47
CA ALA A 507 -4.99 17.51 -5.11
C ALA A 507 -3.62 16.83 -5.04
N TYR A 508 -3.21 16.10 -6.09
CA TYR A 508 -1.91 15.44 -6.19
C TYR A 508 -1.38 15.49 -7.64
N PRO A 509 -0.64 16.55 -8.04
CA PRO A 509 -0.08 16.68 -9.38
C PRO A 509 1.11 15.72 -9.57
N VAL A 510 0.81 14.45 -9.84
CA VAL A 510 1.80 13.36 -9.90
C VAL A 510 1.91 12.83 -11.35
N PRO A 511 2.90 13.25 -12.15
CA PRO A 511 3.10 12.77 -13.53
C PRO A 511 3.20 11.23 -13.64
N GLN A 512 3.72 10.60 -12.61
CA GLN A 512 4.06 9.18 -12.49
C GLN A 512 2.87 8.31 -12.03
N GLY A 513 1.70 8.90 -11.73
CA GLY A 513 0.52 8.12 -11.33
C GLY A 513 -0.01 7.18 -12.43
N ALA A 514 -1.01 6.36 -12.13
CA ALA A 514 -1.50 5.33 -13.08
C ALA A 514 -2.17 5.89 -14.34
N LEU A 515 -2.04 5.20 -15.48
CA LEU A 515 -2.75 5.53 -16.73
C LEU A 515 -4.19 5.00 -16.78
N SER A 516 -4.63 4.21 -15.81
CA SER A 516 -5.98 3.69 -15.70
C SER A 516 -6.27 3.36 -14.23
N GLY A 517 -7.55 3.22 -13.88
CA GLY A 517 -7.93 2.77 -12.54
C GLY A 517 -7.36 1.37 -12.26
N PHE A 518 -6.95 1.14 -11.01
CA PHE A 518 -6.36 -0.13 -10.56
C PHE A 518 -6.91 -0.47 -9.20
N GLY A 519 -6.98 -1.75 -8.85
CA GLY A 519 -7.45 -2.17 -7.53
C GLY A 519 -6.37 -2.19 -6.43
N LEU A 520 -6.79 -2.64 -5.25
CA LEU A 520 -5.96 -2.71 -4.04
C LEU A 520 -4.77 -3.65 -4.20
N VAL A 521 -3.56 -3.13 -3.98
CA VAL A 521 -2.30 -3.89 -4.13
C VAL A 521 -1.98 -4.66 -2.86
N LYS A 522 -1.84 -5.99 -2.96
CA LYS A 522 -1.42 -6.84 -1.81
C LYS A 522 -0.01 -7.44 -1.95
N GLN A 523 0.56 -7.41 -3.15
CA GLN A 523 1.86 -8.00 -3.44
C GLN A 523 2.57 -7.19 -4.53
N ILE A 524 3.89 -7.04 -4.37
CA ILE A 524 4.79 -6.54 -5.41
C ILE A 524 5.87 -7.58 -5.66
N SER A 525 6.25 -7.75 -6.92
CA SER A 525 7.44 -8.51 -7.30
C SER A 525 8.22 -7.73 -8.33
N PHE A 526 9.48 -8.08 -8.55
CA PHE A 526 10.36 -7.30 -9.41
C PHE A 526 10.95 -8.15 -10.53
N SER A 527 11.21 -7.52 -11.68
CA SER A 527 12.01 -8.14 -12.75
C SER A 527 13.47 -8.33 -12.30
N GLU A 528 14.25 -8.98 -13.16
CA GLU A 528 15.71 -9.04 -13.02
C GLU A 528 16.30 -7.63 -12.79
N GLY A 529 17.22 -7.51 -11.84
CA GLY A 529 17.83 -6.25 -11.41
C GLY A 529 16.89 -5.23 -10.77
N GLY A 530 15.59 -5.52 -10.66
CA GLY A 530 14.63 -4.57 -10.09
C GLY A 530 14.18 -3.49 -11.05
N ARG A 531 14.36 -3.66 -12.36
CA ARG A 531 14.02 -2.64 -13.37
C ARG A 531 12.53 -2.32 -13.39
N LEU A 532 11.70 -3.36 -13.37
CA LEU A 532 10.25 -3.24 -13.37
C LEU A 532 9.66 -3.79 -12.06
N ALA A 533 8.63 -3.12 -11.56
CA ALA A 533 7.78 -3.58 -10.47
C ALA A 533 6.47 -4.12 -11.05
N PHE A 534 6.11 -5.35 -10.69
CA PHE A 534 4.82 -5.97 -10.97
C PHE A 534 3.93 -5.82 -9.75
N LEU A 535 2.89 -5.01 -9.86
CA LEU A 535 1.93 -4.76 -8.79
C LEU A 535 0.74 -5.69 -8.99
N LEU A 536 0.37 -6.45 -7.95
CA LEU A 536 -0.71 -7.43 -7.99
C LEU A 536 -1.93 -6.89 -7.24
N SER A 537 -3.01 -6.61 -7.99
CA SER A 537 -4.26 -6.10 -7.44
C SER A 537 -5.17 -7.24 -6.98
N HIS A 538 -5.45 -7.29 -5.68
CA HIS A 538 -6.33 -8.28 -5.05
C HIS A 538 -7.80 -8.04 -5.35
N SER A 539 -8.25 -6.79 -5.43
CA SER A 539 -9.68 -6.50 -5.64
C SER A 539 -10.09 -6.56 -7.11
N SER A 540 -9.15 -6.32 -8.03
CA SER A 540 -9.48 -6.15 -9.46
C SER A 540 -8.92 -7.25 -10.37
N ASP A 541 -8.34 -8.31 -9.80
CA ASP A 541 -7.87 -9.49 -10.53
C ASP A 541 -6.89 -9.15 -11.68
N GLU A 542 -5.88 -8.31 -11.41
CA GLU A 542 -5.03 -7.76 -12.47
C GLU A 542 -3.59 -7.43 -12.02
N ILE A 543 -2.69 -7.27 -13.00
CA ILE A 543 -1.29 -6.89 -12.80
C ILE A 543 -0.98 -5.59 -13.54
N ALA A 544 -0.49 -4.59 -12.80
CA ALA A 544 0.13 -3.40 -13.37
C ALA A 544 1.65 -3.57 -13.41
N VAL A 545 2.29 -3.02 -14.44
CA VAL A 545 3.75 -3.04 -14.61
C VAL A 545 4.28 -1.63 -14.58
N TYR A 546 5.23 -1.37 -13.69
CA TYR A 546 5.81 -0.05 -13.46
C TYR A 546 7.31 -0.07 -13.65
N ASP A 547 7.84 1.04 -14.15
CA ASP A 547 9.26 1.35 -14.12
C ASP A 547 9.68 1.72 -12.69
N ASN A 548 10.64 0.99 -12.12
CA ASN A 548 11.08 1.20 -10.73
C ASN A 548 12.13 2.34 -10.59
N VAL A 549 12.63 2.90 -11.69
CA VAL A 549 13.60 4.00 -11.69
C VAL A 549 12.91 5.34 -11.91
N GLU A 550 11.90 5.35 -12.80
CA GLU A 550 11.15 6.54 -13.17
C GLU A 550 9.76 6.62 -12.54
N PHE A 551 9.29 5.53 -11.92
CA PHE A 551 7.99 5.41 -11.28
C PHE A 551 6.79 5.57 -12.24
N HIS A 552 6.96 5.44 -13.56
CA HIS A 552 5.85 5.49 -14.52
C HIS A 552 5.33 4.09 -14.90
N PRO A 553 4.07 3.97 -15.35
CA PRO A 553 3.55 2.70 -15.87
C PRO A 553 4.20 2.32 -17.21
N ALA A 554 4.33 1.02 -17.46
CA ALA A 554 4.90 0.46 -18.68
C ALA A 554 3.87 0.23 -19.81
N SER A 555 2.58 0.39 -19.53
CA SER A 555 1.45 0.24 -20.45
C SER A 555 0.26 1.11 -20.03
N GLN A 556 -0.71 1.29 -20.93
CA GLN A 556 -1.93 2.07 -20.68
C GLN A 556 -2.93 1.31 -19.80
N GLU A 557 -3.07 0.02 -20.03
CA GLU A 557 -3.96 -0.91 -19.32
C GLU A 557 -3.17 -1.94 -18.51
N HIS A 558 -3.90 -2.77 -17.78
CA HIS A 558 -3.36 -3.81 -16.89
C HIS A 558 -3.62 -5.22 -17.44
N PHE A 559 -2.75 -6.17 -17.10
CA PHE A 559 -2.94 -7.57 -17.48
C PHE A 559 -4.04 -8.20 -16.60
N GLN A 560 -5.14 -8.62 -17.21
CA GLN A 560 -6.25 -9.27 -16.50
C GLN A 560 -5.93 -10.73 -16.20
N LEU A 561 -6.16 -11.16 -14.97
CA LEU A 561 -5.94 -12.52 -14.50
C LEU A 561 -7.22 -13.36 -14.62
N SER A 562 -7.05 -14.64 -14.94
CA SER A 562 -8.16 -15.58 -15.04
C SER A 562 -8.73 -16.02 -13.68
N GLY A 563 -7.90 -16.08 -12.63
CA GLY A 563 -8.31 -16.33 -11.25
C GLY A 563 -8.89 -15.11 -10.53
N SER A 564 -9.35 -15.28 -9.30
CA SER A 564 -9.99 -14.25 -8.49
C SER A 564 -9.37 -14.07 -7.12
N ASN A 565 -9.19 -12.80 -6.76
CA ASN A 565 -8.56 -12.30 -5.57
C ASN A 565 -7.11 -12.78 -5.42
N PRO A 566 -6.20 -12.37 -6.33
CA PRO A 566 -4.80 -12.76 -6.26
C PRO A 566 -4.15 -12.21 -4.98
N LYS A 567 -3.37 -13.05 -4.29
CA LYS A 567 -2.78 -12.73 -2.98
C LYS A 567 -1.27 -12.90 -2.92
N GLY A 568 -0.65 -13.48 -3.94
CA GLY A 568 0.80 -13.55 -4.02
C GLY A 568 1.31 -13.96 -5.38
N MET A 569 2.60 -13.70 -5.59
CA MET A 569 3.27 -13.96 -6.85
C MET A 569 4.71 -14.35 -6.60
N ALA A 570 5.18 -15.41 -7.28
CA ALA A 570 6.57 -15.83 -7.29
C ALA A 570 7.11 -15.75 -8.71
N ILE A 571 8.38 -15.35 -8.88
CA ILE A 571 9.05 -15.26 -10.18
C ILE A 571 10.11 -16.36 -10.27
N SER A 572 10.22 -17.00 -11.44
CA SER A 572 11.27 -17.99 -11.68
C SER A 572 12.66 -17.33 -11.66
N PRO A 573 13.72 -18.04 -11.24
CA PRO A 573 15.08 -17.48 -11.20
C PRO A 573 15.62 -16.98 -12.56
N ASP A 574 15.07 -17.46 -13.67
CA ASP A 574 15.41 -16.98 -15.02
C ASP A 574 14.58 -15.77 -15.48
N TYR A 575 13.67 -15.28 -14.64
CA TYR A 575 12.78 -14.14 -14.87
C TYR A 575 11.90 -14.26 -16.11
N LYS A 576 11.64 -15.47 -16.59
CA LYS A 576 10.75 -15.72 -17.74
C LYS A 576 9.34 -16.10 -17.34
N GLN A 577 9.15 -16.54 -16.10
CA GLN A 577 7.87 -17.00 -15.62
C GLN A 577 7.49 -16.34 -14.30
N ALA A 578 6.19 -16.12 -14.11
CA ALA A 578 5.61 -15.77 -12.83
C ALA A 578 4.45 -16.71 -12.48
N PHE A 579 4.25 -16.96 -11.20
CA PHE A 579 3.23 -17.85 -10.67
C PHE A 579 2.33 -17.06 -9.73
N VAL A 580 1.03 -16.97 -10.02
CA VAL A 580 0.08 -16.18 -9.24
C VAL A 580 -0.81 -17.08 -8.40
N LEU A 581 -0.77 -16.89 -7.08
CA LEU A 581 -1.62 -17.57 -6.11
C LEU A 581 -2.85 -16.72 -5.81
N TYR A 582 -4.02 -17.36 -5.77
CA TYR A 582 -5.29 -16.73 -5.49
C TYR A 582 -5.84 -17.09 -4.11
N GLU A 583 -6.65 -16.20 -3.55
CA GLU A 583 -7.46 -16.49 -2.37
C GLU A 583 -8.70 -17.31 -2.73
N ASN A 584 -9.33 -17.01 -3.87
CA ASN A 584 -10.63 -17.55 -4.24
C ASN A 584 -10.62 -18.29 -5.58
N SER A 585 -9.50 -18.91 -5.95
CA SER A 585 -9.46 -19.75 -7.15
C SER A 585 -8.75 -21.08 -6.90
N PRO A 586 -9.24 -22.16 -7.53
CA PRO A 586 -8.74 -23.52 -7.30
C PRO A 586 -7.42 -23.83 -7.99
N HIS A 587 -6.74 -22.83 -8.53
CA HIS A 587 -5.54 -22.99 -9.33
C HIS A 587 -4.52 -21.87 -9.08
N ILE A 588 -3.31 -22.09 -9.58
CA ILE A 588 -2.25 -21.09 -9.73
C ILE A 588 -2.12 -20.77 -11.21
N SER A 589 -2.04 -19.49 -11.57
CA SER A 589 -1.77 -19.10 -12.96
C SER A 589 -0.27 -19.06 -13.22
N VAL A 590 0.15 -19.66 -14.33
CA VAL A 590 1.53 -19.61 -14.84
C VAL A 590 1.59 -18.57 -15.95
N LEU A 591 2.35 -17.51 -15.72
CA LEU A 591 2.50 -16.38 -16.63
C LEU A 591 3.86 -16.43 -17.32
N ASP A 592 3.87 -16.14 -18.61
CA ASP A 592 5.06 -15.81 -19.36
C ASP A 592 5.31 -14.31 -19.28
N ILE A 593 6.45 -13.96 -18.69
CA ILE A 593 6.96 -12.60 -18.52
C ILE A 593 8.30 -12.43 -19.24
N SER A 594 8.67 -13.35 -20.15
CA SER A 594 9.97 -13.35 -20.83
C SER A 594 10.26 -12.08 -21.63
N ALA A 595 9.24 -11.34 -22.04
CA ALA A 595 9.37 -10.01 -22.65
C ALA A 595 10.04 -8.97 -21.74
N TYR A 596 10.05 -9.21 -20.43
CA TYR A 596 10.68 -8.39 -19.41
C TYR A 596 11.98 -9.01 -18.85
N SER A 597 12.41 -10.14 -19.41
CA SER A 597 13.70 -10.74 -19.12
C SER A 597 14.80 -10.12 -19.99
N ARG A 598 16.05 -10.16 -19.53
CA ARG A 598 17.20 -9.71 -20.31
C ARG A 598 17.30 -10.37 -21.70
N ALA A 599 16.90 -11.63 -21.82
CA ALA A 599 16.97 -12.37 -23.07
C ALA A 599 16.15 -11.75 -24.22
N ALA A 600 15.14 -10.93 -23.88
CA ALA A 600 14.35 -10.22 -24.88
C ALA A 600 15.09 -9.02 -25.51
N GLY A 601 16.16 -8.51 -24.86
CA GLY A 601 16.93 -7.34 -25.33
C GLY A 601 16.14 -6.02 -25.36
N ASP A 602 14.88 -6.04 -24.90
CA ASP A 602 13.91 -4.96 -25.08
C ASP A 602 13.62 -4.18 -23.78
N LEU A 603 14.40 -4.41 -22.72
CA LEU A 603 14.45 -3.50 -21.59
C LEU A 603 15.23 -2.25 -22.03
N ARG A 604 14.57 -1.39 -22.79
CA ARG A 604 15.09 -0.06 -23.14
C ARG A 604 15.47 0.68 -21.85
N PHE A 605 16.39 1.63 -21.99
CA PHE A 605 16.63 2.61 -20.93
C PHE A 605 15.31 3.27 -20.50
N PRO A 606 15.22 3.73 -19.24
CA PRO A 606 14.01 4.38 -18.76
C PRO A 606 13.56 5.53 -19.66
N GLU A 607 12.26 5.52 -19.99
CA GLU A 607 11.60 6.46 -20.88
C GLU A 607 10.31 6.93 -20.21
N GLN A 608 10.32 8.16 -19.68
CA GLN A 608 9.14 8.78 -19.09
C GLN A 608 8.04 8.99 -20.15
N ILE A 609 6.79 8.79 -19.74
CA ILE A 609 5.61 9.19 -20.52
C ILE A 609 5.56 10.73 -20.55
N PRO A 610 5.61 11.38 -21.74
CA PRO A 610 5.60 12.84 -21.80
C PRO A 610 4.30 13.46 -21.26
N TYR A 611 4.39 14.59 -20.58
CA TYR A 611 3.24 15.30 -20.02
C TYR A 611 3.42 16.83 -20.07
N TYR A 612 2.30 17.55 -19.89
CA TYR A 612 2.24 19.02 -19.80
C TYR A 612 0.98 19.45 -19.05
N TYR A 613 0.99 20.61 -18.38
CA TYR A 613 -0.25 21.24 -17.89
C TYR A 613 -0.85 22.16 -18.97
N GLY A 614 -2.17 22.16 -19.12
CA GLY A 614 -2.82 23.02 -20.11
C GLY A 614 -4.34 22.93 -20.08
N PRO A 615 -5.03 23.92 -20.65
CA PRO A 615 -6.49 24.00 -20.57
C PRO A 615 -7.15 22.76 -21.20
N SER A 616 -8.10 22.15 -20.48
CA SER A 616 -8.97 21.10 -21.04
C SER A 616 -10.22 21.73 -21.64
N LEU A 617 -10.47 21.47 -22.92
CA LEU A 617 -11.67 21.93 -23.64
C LEU A 617 -12.95 21.15 -23.28
N GLN A 618 -12.85 20.11 -22.45
CA GLN A 618 -13.96 19.15 -22.21
C GLN A 618 -14.60 19.26 -20.83
N ASN A 619 -13.98 19.95 -19.87
CA ASN A 619 -14.47 19.98 -18.49
C ASN A 619 -14.42 21.41 -17.92
N PRO A 620 -15.53 22.18 -17.98
CA PRO A 620 -15.58 23.57 -17.53
C PRO A 620 -15.76 23.72 -16.02
N ILE A 621 -15.85 22.62 -15.25
CA ILE A 621 -15.91 22.67 -13.78
C ILE A 621 -14.52 23.03 -13.26
N GLN A 622 -14.23 24.33 -13.28
CA GLN A 622 -13.09 24.94 -12.61
C GLN A 622 -13.52 25.20 -11.17
N LEU A 623 -13.14 24.32 -10.25
CA LEU A 623 -13.12 24.67 -8.82
C LEU A 623 -12.27 25.95 -8.71
N GLY A 624 -12.92 27.05 -8.34
CA GLY A 624 -12.36 28.41 -8.36
C GLY A 624 -11.21 28.69 -7.38
N SER A 625 -10.43 27.68 -7.01
CA SER A 625 -9.24 27.85 -6.16
C SER A 625 -8.30 26.66 -6.35
N LEU A 626 -7.04 26.98 -6.70
CA LEU A 626 -5.90 26.13 -7.09
C LEU A 626 -5.72 26.01 -8.61
N PRO A 627 -4.49 26.15 -9.14
CA PRO A 627 -4.25 26.75 -10.46
C PRO A 627 -4.84 25.98 -11.64
N SER A 628 -5.23 26.76 -12.64
CA SER A 628 -6.33 26.54 -13.59
C SER A 628 -6.07 25.52 -14.72
N PHE A 629 -5.11 24.59 -14.59
CA PHE A 629 -4.70 23.72 -15.69
C PHE A 629 -4.59 22.24 -15.29
N PRO A 630 -5.37 21.32 -15.91
CA PRO A 630 -5.20 19.89 -15.70
C PRO A 630 -3.88 19.36 -16.27
N LEU A 631 -3.41 18.24 -15.72
CA LEU A 631 -2.26 17.50 -16.23
C LEU A 631 -2.68 16.65 -17.44
N ASN A 632 -1.99 16.85 -18.56
CA ASN A 632 -2.20 16.09 -19.80
C ASN A 632 -0.99 15.19 -20.05
N ARG A 633 -1.22 13.90 -20.35
CA ARG A 633 -0.17 12.93 -20.64
C ARG A 633 -0.32 12.36 -22.05
N LYS A 634 0.77 12.31 -22.80
CA LYS A 634 0.83 11.74 -24.16
C LYS A 634 1.12 10.25 -24.06
N ILE A 635 0.06 9.45 -24.17
CA ILE A 635 0.12 8.02 -23.89
C ILE A 635 0.32 7.17 -25.15
N ASP A 636 0.36 7.80 -26.33
CA ASP A 636 0.39 7.11 -27.63
C ASP A 636 1.66 6.30 -27.90
N GLN A 637 2.73 6.56 -27.15
CA GLN A 637 3.97 5.77 -27.20
C GLN A 637 3.97 4.58 -26.23
N ALA A 638 3.10 4.59 -25.21
CA ALA A 638 2.96 3.49 -24.28
C ALA A 638 2.17 2.34 -24.95
N PRO A 639 2.64 1.08 -24.86
CA PRO A 639 1.85 -0.07 -25.27
C PRO A 639 0.48 -0.09 -24.59
N LEU A 640 -0.54 -0.59 -25.29
CA LEU A 640 -1.88 -0.69 -24.71
C LEU A 640 -1.87 -1.61 -23.49
N GLU A 641 -1.40 -2.84 -23.63
CA GLU A 641 -1.37 -3.85 -22.57
C GLU A 641 0.07 -4.26 -22.20
N PRO A 642 0.30 -4.77 -20.98
CA PRO A 642 1.56 -5.40 -20.62
C PRO A 642 1.83 -6.63 -21.49
N ARG A 643 3.11 -6.94 -21.71
CA ARG A 643 3.57 -8.11 -22.46
C ARG A 643 3.63 -9.35 -21.57
N ILE A 644 2.51 -9.66 -20.94
CA ILE A 644 2.30 -10.82 -20.08
C ILE A 644 1.32 -11.76 -20.79
N LYS A 645 1.54 -13.07 -20.68
CA LYS A 645 0.59 -14.07 -21.19
C LYS A 645 0.40 -15.19 -20.18
N GLU A 646 -0.84 -15.55 -19.89
CA GLU A 646 -1.10 -16.78 -19.15
C GLU A 646 -0.87 -17.99 -20.05
N ARG A 647 -0.04 -18.94 -19.60
CA ARG A 647 0.39 -20.12 -20.36
C ARG A 647 -0.25 -21.41 -19.86
N ALA A 648 -0.50 -21.50 -18.57
CA ALA A 648 -1.05 -22.68 -17.93
C ALA A 648 -1.72 -22.33 -16.60
N GLN A 649 -2.53 -23.26 -16.09
CA GLN A 649 -3.07 -23.24 -14.75
C GLN A 649 -2.69 -24.53 -14.03
N LEU A 650 -2.20 -24.42 -12.80
CA LEU A 650 -1.85 -25.55 -11.95
C LEU A 650 -2.98 -25.78 -10.94
N ALA A 651 -3.60 -26.96 -10.93
CA ALA A 651 -4.67 -27.25 -9.98
C ALA A 651 -4.11 -27.27 -8.55
N LEU A 652 -4.62 -26.39 -7.68
CA LEU A 652 -4.18 -26.25 -6.30
C LEU A 652 -5.09 -27.04 -5.34
N TRP A 653 -6.39 -26.80 -5.44
CA TRP A 653 -7.38 -27.41 -4.55
C TRP A 653 -7.74 -28.80 -5.04
N SER A 654 -7.67 -29.79 -4.16
CA SER A 654 -8.27 -31.10 -4.40
C SER A 654 -9.80 -31.04 -4.29
N LYS A 655 -10.30 -30.14 -3.44
CA LYS A 655 -11.71 -29.86 -3.20
C LYS A 655 -11.85 -28.44 -2.66
N ASP A 656 -12.93 -27.75 -3.03
CA ASP A 656 -13.32 -26.50 -2.36
C ASP A 656 -14.06 -26.84 -1.04
N PRO A 657 -13.59 -26.38 0.13
CA PRO A 657 -14.28 -26.62 1.40
C PRO A 657 -15.56 -25.78 1.55
N LEU A 658 -15.73 -24.70 0.78
CA LEU A 658 -16.93 -23.88 0.81
C LEU A 658 -17.99 -24.42 -0.14
N SER A 659 -19.27 -24.17 0.19
CA SER A 659 -20.33 -24.39 -0.80
C SER A 659 -20.16 -23.45 -2.00
N PRO A 660 -20.64 -23.82 -3.20
CA PRO A 660 -20.54 -22.95 -4.38
C PRO A 660 -21.12 -21.55 -4.14
N ASP A 661 -22.24 -21.46 -3.41
CA ASP A 661 -22.90 -20.19 -3.08
C ASP A 661 -22.03 -19.33 -2.15
N LEU A 662 -21.42 -19.93 -1.12
CA LEU A 662 -20.56 -19.21 -0.18
C LEU A 662 -19.24 -18.76 -0.84
N ARG A 663 -18.65 -19.61 -1.69
CA ARG A 663 -17.47 -19.25 -2.50
C ARG A 663 -17.79 -18.09 -3.44
N ARG A 664 -18.94 -18.14 -4.11
CA ARG A 664 -19.41 -17.06 -4.97
C ARG A 664 -19.57 -15.75 -4.19
N GLY A 665 -20.20 -15.80 -3.02
CA GLY A 665 -20.32 -14.64 -2.14
C GLY A 665 -18.98 -14.05 -1.69
N LYS A 666 -18.02 -14.92 -1.30
CA LYS A 666 -16.66 -14.51 -0.91
C LYS A 666 -15.92 -13.80 -2.06
N ILE A 667 -16.05 -14.30 -3.29
CA ILE A 667 -15.49 -13.64 -4.49
C ILE A 667 -16.09 -12.25 -4.69
N LEU A 668 -17.43 -12.16 -4.67
CA LEU A 668 -18.14 -10.90 -4.91
C LEU A 668 -17.81 -9.85 -3.84
N PHE A 669 -17.67 -10.26 -2.58
CA PHE A 669 -17.33 -9.37 -1.47
C PHE A 669 -15.99 -8.66 -1.68
N SER A 670 -15.01 -9.35 -2.26
CA SER A 670 -13.67 -8.83 -2.50
C SER A 670 -13.46 -8.26 -3.90
N SER A 671 -14.47 -8.28 -4.77
CA SER A 671 -14.32 -7.86 -6.16
C SER A 671 -14.68 -6.40 -6.40
N ALA A 672 -13.74 -5.68 -7.01
CA ALA A 672 -13.92 -4.41 -7.71
C ALA A 672 -13.75 -4.56 -9.23
N ASN A 673 -13.61 -5.77 -9.79
CA ASN A 673 -13.43 -5.96 -11.23
C ASN A 673 -14.79 -5.90 -11.98
N PRO A 674 -15.15 -4.78 -12.64
CA PRO A 674 -16.46 -4.65 -13.28
C PRO A 674 -16.64 -5.59 -14.48
N ASP A 675 -15.55 -5.98 -15.15
CA ASP A 675 -15.58 -6.82 -16.35
C ASP A 675 -15.90 -8.27 -16.00
N LYS A 676 -15.43 -8.73 -14.84
CA LYS A 676 -15.61 -10.10 -14.37
C LYS A 676 -16.85 -10.25 -13.49
N TYR A 677 -17.02 -9.33 -12.55
CA TYR A 677 -18.12 -9.35 -11.58
C TYR A 677 -18.64 -7.92 -11.37
N PRO A 678 -19.81 -7.57 -11.93
CA PRO A 678 -20.33 -6.20 -11.90
C PRO A 678 -20.91 -5.82 -10.53
N VAL A 679 -20.14 -6.02 -9.45
CA VAL A 679 -20.43 -5.58 -8.07
C VAL A 679 -20.22 -4.07 -7.93
N SER A 680 -19.21 -3.55 -8.63
CA SER A 680 -18.85 -2.14 -8.70
C SER A 680 -18.76 -1.70 -10.16
N GLN A 681 -18.96 -0.41 -10.42
CA GLN A 681 -18.80 0.17 -11.75
C GLN A 681 -17.35 0.51 -12.11
N ASN A 682 -16.42 0.45 -11.15
CA ASN A 682 -14.98 0.69 -11.35
C ASN A 682 -14.10 -0.16 -10.42
N ARG A 683 -12.78 -0.07 -10.64
CA ARG A 683 -11.74 -0.88 -9.98
C ARG A 683 -11.35 -0.41 -8.58
N LEU A 684 -11.92 0.69 -8.09
CA LEU A 684 -11.49 1.37 -6.86
C LEU A 684 -12.29 0.94 -5.62
N GLY A 685 -13.57 0.58 -5.81
CA GLY A 685 -14.48 0.23 -4.72
C GLY A 685 -14.93 -1.24 -4.71
N ALA A 686 -14.79 -1.91 -3.57
CA ALA A 686 -15.43 -3.19 -3.23
C ALA A 686 -15.92 -3.16 -1.77
N CYS A 687 -16.73 -4.15 -1.34
CA CYS A 687 -17.06 -4.29 0.08
C CYS A 687 -15.78 -4.48 0.92
N ALA A 688 -14.84 -5.29 0.44
CA ALA A 688 -13.55 -5.51 1.10
C ALA A 688 -12.63 -4.28 1.13
N SER A 689 -12.89 -3.24 0.33
CA SER A 689 -12.08 -2.00 0.38
C SER A 689 -12.30 -1.24 1.69
N CYS A 690 -13.54 -1.23 2.21
CA CYS A 690 -13.83 -0.66 3.52
C CYS A 690 -13.76 -1.74 4.62
N HIS A 691 -14.09 -2.99 4.28
CA HIS A 691 -14.13 -4.12 5.22
C HIS A 691 -13.05 -5.18 4.91
N PRO A 692 -11.74 -4.85 4.97
CA PRO A 692 -10.69 -5.78 4.63
C PRO A 692 -10.65 -6.98 5.59
N ASP A 693 -10.64 -8.20 5.06
CA ASP A 693 -10.81 -9.44 5.83
C ASP A 693 -12.05 -9.42 6.77
N GLY A 694 -13.08 -8.65 6.40
CA GLY A 694 -14.27 -8.40 7.21
C GLY A 694 -14.07 -7.44 8.38
N GLY A 695 -12.90 -6.82 8.51
CA GLY A 695 -12.58 -5.84 9.55
C GLY A 695 -13.07 -4.42 9.22
N SER A 696 -12.29 -3.43 9.66
CA SER A 696 -12.46 -2.00 9.39
C SER A 696 -11.22 -1.48 8.67
N ASP A 697 -11.38 -0.51 7.79
CA ASP A 697 -10.31 0.22 7.10
C ASP A 697 -9.64 1.29 7.99
N GLY A 698 -10.12 1.48 9.23
CA GLY A 698 -9.51 2.42 10.17
C GLY A 698 -9.78 3.89 9.84
N SER A 699 -10.76 4.20 9.01
CA SER A 699 -11.05 5.58 8.60
C SER A 699 -12.50 5.99 8.87
N SER A 700 -12.73 7.29 8.78
CA SER A 700 -14.07 7.90 8.83
C SER A 700 -14.49 8.39 7.46
N TRP A 701 -15.75 8.10 7.13
CA TRP A 701 -16.36 8.38 5.84
C TRP A 701 -17.48 9.39 6.00
N VAL A 702 -17.51 10.39 5.11
CA VAL A 702 -18.72 11.19 4.90
C VAL A 702 -19.61 10.42 3.92
N THR A 703 -20.84 10.18 4.30
CA THR A 703 -21.77 9.26 3.61
C THR A 703 -23.18 9.79 3.82
N MET A 704 -24.18 9.27 3.10
CA MET A 704 -25.55 9.82 3.10
C MET A 704 -26.28 9.91 4.45
N GLU A 705 -25.75 9.29 5.50
CA GLU A 705 -26.37 9.30 6.84
C GLU A 705 -25.52 10.14 7.84
N GLY A 706 -24.53 10.92 7.35
CA GLY A 706 -23.55 11.69 8.14
C GLY A 706 -22.11 11.13 8.15
N SER A 707 -21.19 11.77 8.87
CA SER A 707 -19.82 11.25 9.07
C SER A 707 -19.80 10.01 9.98
N ARG A 708 -19.17 8.91 9.55
CA ARG A 708 -19.07 7.67 10.34
C ARG A 708 -17.91 6.77 9.94
N ARG A 709 -17.41 5.99 10.91
CA ARG A 709 -16.34 5.01 10.68
C ARG A 709 -16.88 3.68 10.14
N THR A 710 -16.00 2.96 9.43
CA THR A 710 -16.34 1.63 8.92
C THR A 710 -16.48 0.62 10.07
N MET A 711 -17.61 -0.07 10.11
CA MET A 711 -17.91 -1.07 11.14
C MET A 711 -17.28 -2.43 10.81
N SER A 712 -16.75 -3.12 11.81
CA SER A 712 -16.28 -4.51 11.61
C SER A 712 -17.45 -5.47 11.33
N LEU A 713 -17.27 -6.34 10.35
CA LEU A 713 -18.17 -7.43 9.96
C LEU A 713 -17.70 -8.80 10.47
N ARG A 714 -16.61 -8.86 11.23
CA ARG A 714 -16.02 -10.13 11.70
C ARG A 714 -16.98 -10.96 12.51
N GLY A 715 -17.05 -12.26 12.21
CA GLY A 715 -18.04 -13.19 12.76
C GLY A 715 -19.40 -13.18 12.05
N GLY A 716 -19.52 -12.46 10.94
CA GLY A 716 -20.76 -12.33 10.17
C GLY A 716 -21.76 -11.36 10.79
N VAL A 717 -22.74 -10.92 10.01
CA VAL A 717 -23.78 -9.98 10.44
C VAL A 717 -25.11 -10.63 10.83
N LYS A 718 -25.20 -11.96 10.72
CA LYS A 718 -26.34 -12.74 11.20
C LYS A 718 -26.60 -12.44 12.67
N ASP A 719 -27.88 -12.34 13.02
CA ASP A 719 -28.37 -12.00 14.36
C ASP A 719 -27.96 -10.62 14.91
N ARG A 720 -27.28 -9.77 14.12
CA ARG A 720 -27.06 -8.37 14.49
C ARG A 720 -28.35 -7.55 14.38
N GLY A 721 -29.37 -8.06 13.70
CA GLY A 721 -30.59 -7.34 13.35
C GLY A 721 -30.28 -6.14 12.45
N TRP A 722 -30.96 -5.01 12.63
CA TRP A 722 -30.78 -3.85 11.74
C TRP A 722 -29.32 -3.39 11.66
N LEU A 723 -28.71 -3.45 10.48
CA LEU A 723 -27.33 -3.06 10.20
C LEU A 723 -27.15 -1.53 10.25
N HIS A 724 -25.87 -1.12 10.30
CA HIS A 724 -25.40 0.22 10.68
C HIS A 724 -25.74 0.61 12.11
N ILE A 725 -24.89 1.44 12.72
CA ILE A 725 -25.18 2.06 14.02
C ILE A 725 -26.37 3.02 13.94
N SER A 726 -26.67 3.54 12.76
CA SER A 726 -27.86 4.35 12.49
C SER A 726 -29.13 3.53 12.26
N ALA A 727 -29.04 2.19 12.34
CA ALA A 727 -30.16 1.26 12.15
C ALA A 727 -30.95 1.53 10.85
N THR A 728 -30.26 1.65 9.73
CA THR A 728 -30.88 2.06 8.47
C THR A 728 -31.22 0.90 7.56
N HIS A 729 -30.61 -0.28 7.75
CA HIS A 729 -30.83 -1.46 6.92
C HIS A 729 -31.27 -2.63 7.79
N LYS A 730 -32.26 -3.42 7.38
CA LYS A 730 -32.86 -4.46 8.25
C LYS A 730 -31.99 -5.69 8.37
N ASP A 731 -31.37 -6.10 7.27
CA ASP A 731 -30.57 -7.32 7.15
C ASP A 731 -29.53 -7.20 6.02
N ALA A 732 -28.71 -8.24 5.84
CA ALA A 732 -27.68 -8.29 4.81
C ALA A 732 -28.26 -8.29 3.38
N HIS A 733 -29.44 -8.85 3.16
CA HIS A 733 -30.03 -8.95 1.83
C HIS A 733 -30.48 -7.57 1.34
N GLU A 734 -31.28 -6.85 2.15
CA GLU A 734 -31.65 -5.46 1.85
C GLU A 734 -30.40 -4.59 1.70
N PHE A 735 -29.40 -4.78 2.57
CA PHE A 735 -28.17 -4.00 2.50
C PHE A 735 -27.44 -4.20 1.17
N VAL A 736 -27.19 -5.45 0.76
CA VAL A 736 -26.45 -5.76 -0.46
C VAL A 736 -27.20 -5.29 -1.70
N GLU A 737 -28.53 -5.48 -1.76
CA GLU A 737 -29.35 -5.02 -2.88
C GLU A 737 -29.25 -3.50 -3.10
N LEU A 738 -29.25 -2.73 -2.02
CA LEU A 738 -29.16 -1.27 -2.07
C LEU A 738 -27.73 -0.79 -2.30
N VAL A 739 -26.76 -1.28 -1.53
CA VAL A 739 -25.38 -0.77 -1.56
C VAL A 739 -24.69 -1.09 -2.88
N VAL A 740 -24.90 -2.28 -3.44
CA VAL A 740 -24.36 -2.62 -4.76
C VAL A 740 -24.89 -1.65 -5.81
N LYS A 741 -26.19 -1.36 -5.80
CA LYS A 741 -26.82 -0.49 -6.79
C LYS A 741 -26.51 0.98 -6.58
N GLU A 742 -26.81 1.51 -5.40
CA GLU A 742 -26.85 2.94 -5.12
C GLU A 742 -25.47 3.51 -4.79
N ARG A 743 -24.58 2.72 -4.18
CA ARG A 743 -23.24 3.17 -3.73
C ARG A 743 -22.12 2.71 -4.65
N LEU A 744 -22.16 1.45 -5.10
CA LEU A 744 -21.13 0.86 -5.96
C LEU A 744 -21.44 0.99 -7.45
N GLY A 745 -22.69 1.29 -7.83
CA GLY A 745 -23.11 1.33 -9.24
C GLY A 745 -23.14 -0.04 -9.95
N GLY A 746 -23.06 -1.12 -9.18
CA GLY A 746 -23.07 -2.49 -9.66
C GLY A 746 -24.44 -2.97 -10.14
N LYS A 747 -24.42 -4.06 -10.90
CA LYS A 747 -25.59 -4.68 -11.54
C LYS A 747 -25.54 -6.20 -11.38
N LEU A 748 -25.60 -6.66 -10.13
CA LEU A 748 -25.67 -8.09 -9.83
C LEU A 748 -27.06 -8.68 -10.12
N ASN A 749 -27.08 -9.95 -10.52
CA ASN A 749 -28.31 -10.73 -10.63
C ASN A 749 -28.78 -11.19 -9.23
N LYS A 750 -29.99 -11.75 -9.14
CA LYS A 750 -30.59 -12.18 -7.87
C LYS A 750 -29.79 -13.26 -7.14
N ASP A 751 -29.20 -14.20 -7.87
CA ASP A 751 -28.42 -15.28 -7.26
C ASP A 751 -27.11 -14.74 -6.67
N ASP A 752 -26.45 -13.82 -7.37
CA ASP A 752 -25.25 -13.15 -6.88
C ASP A 752 -25.52 -12.26 -5.66
N LEU A 753 -26.64 -11.53 -5.65
CA LEU A 753 -27.08 -10.79 -4.47
C LEU A 753 -27.31 -11.71 -3.26
N ARG A 754 -27.99 -12.84 -3.48
CA ARG A 754 -28.21 -13.86 -2.44
C ARG A 754 -26.90 -14.45 -1.93
N ASN A 755 -25.98 -14.80 -2.83
CA ASN A 755 -24.70 -15.39 -2.48
C ASN A 755 -23.82 -14.41 -1.70
N LEU A 756 -23.78 -13.13 -2.11
CA LEU A 756 -23.08 -12.09 -1.38
C LEU A 756 -23.72 -11.85 0.01
N SER A 757 -25.04 -11.79 0.10
CA SER A 757 -25.76 -11.70 1.38
C SER A 757 -25.42 -12.88 2.32
N LEU A 758 -25.41 -14.11 1.80
CA LEU A 758 -25.05 -15.31 2.56
C LEU A 758 -23.63 -15.19 3.14
N TYR A 759 -22.69 -14.70 2.34
CA TYR A 759 -21.32 -14.49 2.82
C TYR A 759 -21.22 -13.42 3.91
N LEU A 760 -21.97 -12.31 3.78
CA LEU A 760 -22.03 -11.29 4.83
C LEU A 760 -22.62 -11.84 6.13
N ASP A 761 -23.69 -12.64 6.05
CA ASP A 761 -24.38 -13.18 7.22
C ASP A 761 -23.50 -14.15 8.01
N GLU A 762 -22.85 -15.10 7.34
CA GLU A 762 -22.19 -16.23 8.03
C GLU A 762 -20.81 -16.62 7.48
N GLY A 763 -20.38 -16.05 6.35
CA GLY A 763 -19.10 -16.40 5.70
C GLY A 763 -17.87 -15.69 6.23
N ILE A 764 -18.04 -14.56 6.92
CA ILE A 764 -16.92 -13.76 7.45
C ILE A 764 -16.46 -14.31 8.80
N PRO A 765 -15.23 -14.85 8.92
CA PRO A 765 -14.77 -15.45 10.15
C PRO A 765 -14.57 -14.41 11.26
N LYS A 766 -14.68 -14.86 12.51
CA LYS A 766 -14.27 -14.10 13.69
C LYS A 766 -12.74 -14.08 13.77
N LEU A 767 -12.14 -12.95 14.18
CA LEU A 767 -10.72 -12.91 14.53
C LEU A 767 -10.51 -13.65 15.85
N GLN A 768 -9.41 -14.37 15.98
CA GLN A 768 -9.02 -14.88 17.29
C GLN A 768 -8.84 -13.72 18.28
N ASN A 769 -9.41 -13.88 19.45
CA ASN A 769 -9.27 -12.93 20.55
C ASN A 769 -7.80 -12.85 20.99
N PRO A 770 -7.32 -11.77 21.61
CA PRO A 770 -6.02 -11.76 22.28
C PRO A 770 -6.02 -12.66 23.52
N ARG A 771 -4.83 -13.00 24.01
CA ARG A 771 -4.68 -13.63 25.33
C ARG A 771 -5.00 -12.59 26.42
N VAL A 772 -5.81 -12.97 27.40
CA VAL A 772 -6.19 -12.10 28.53
C VAL A 772 -6.08 -12.85 29.86
N ASN A 773 -5.91 -12.10 30.94
CA ASN A 773 -6.06 -12.63 32.29
C ASN A 773 -7.52 -13.09 32.50
N GLN A 774 -7.71 -14.39 32.71
CA GLN A 774 -9.04 -15.00 32.79
C GLN A 774 -9.82 -14.59 34.04
N GLU A 775 -9.16 -14.42 35.18
CA GLU A 775 -9.81 -13.98 36.41
C GLU A 775 -10.31 -12.54 36.27
N LEU A 776 -9.48 -11.68 35.69
CA LEU A 776 -9.82 -10.29 35.42
C LEU A 776 -10.96 -10.18 34.38
N ALA A 777 -10.92 -11.00 33.32
CA ALA A 777 -12.00 -11.07 32.34
C ALA A 777 -13.33 -11.57 32.95
N ALA A 778 -13.28 -12.52 33.89
CA ALA A 778 -14.47 -12.98 34.60
C ALA A 778 -15.08 -11.87 35.49
N GLN A 779 -14.24 -11.06 36.16
CA GLN A 779 -14.71 -9.87 36.88
C GLN A 779 -15.35 -8.86 35.93
N GLY A 780 -14.73 -8.62 34.78
CA GLY A 780 -15.25 -7.76 33.72
C GLY A 780 -16.59 -8.24 33.18
N GLN A 781 -16.79 -9.55 33.04
CA GLN A 781 -18.05 -10.13 32.61
C GLN A 781 -19.19 -9.78 33.57
N LEU A 782 -18.97 -9.88 34.88
CA LEU A 782 -19.97 -9.54 35.89
C LEU A 782 -20.33 -8.05 35.83
N LEU A 783 -19.32 -7.18 35.70
CA LEU A 783 -19.54 -5.75 35.51
C LEU A 783 -20.31 -5.45 34.22
N PHE A 784 -19.96 -6.11 33.13
CA PHE A 784 -20.65 -5.98 31.85
C PHE A 784 -22.12 -6.35 31.94
N GLN A 785 -22.44 -7.47 32.62
CA GLN A 785 -23.83 -7.89 32.84
C GLN A 785 -24.64 -6.84 33.63
N GLN A 786 -24.00 -6.18 34.59
CA GLN A 786 -24.65 -5.16 35.43
C GLN A 786 -24.80 -3.80 34.72
N LYS A 787 -23.86 -3.41 33.86
CA LYS A 787 -23.72 -2.04 33.35
C LYS A 787 -23.93 -1.90 31.84
N CYS A 788 -23.57 -2.90 31.05
CA CYS A 788 -23.48 -2.80 29.59
C CYS A 788 -24.49 -3.68 28.85
N GLN A 789 -24.88 -4.81 29.45
CA GLN A 789 -25.73 -5.82 28.79
C GLN A 789 -27.11 -5.29 28.41
N PHE A 790 -27.65 -4.29 29.12
CA PHE A 790 -28.95 -3.70 28.77
C PHE A 790 -29.00 -3.21 27.31
N CYS A 791 -27.92 -2.65 26.78
CA CYS A 791 -27.82 -2.27 25.38
C CYS A 791 -27.18 -3.36 24.51
N HIS A 792 -26.22 -4.12 25.05
CA HIS A 792 -25.48 -5.14 24.30
C HIS A 792 -25.95 -6.55 24.65
N GLN A 793 -27.09 -6.92 24.09
CA GLN A 793 -27.76 -8.19 24.36
C GLN A 793 -27.43 -9.26 23.30
N GLY A 794 -27.79 -10.51 23.63
CA GLY A 794 -27.73 -11.63 22.70
C GLY A 794 -26.31 -12.06 22.31
N PRO A 795 -26.19 -13.08 21.44
CA PRO A 795 -24.91 -13.64 21.02
C PRO A 795 -24.05 -12.69 20.19
N ALA A 796 -24.67 -11.69 19.54
CA ALA A 796 -23.97 -10.69 18.72
C ALA A 796 -23.61 -9.40 19.49
N TYR A 797 -23.94 -9.33 20.78
CA TYR A 797 -23.65 -8.19 21.68
C TYR A 797 -24.11 -6.83 21.14
N THR A 798 -25.39 -6.74 20.75
CA THR A 798 -25.98 -5.57 20.09
C THR A 798 -27.44 -5.39 20.49
N SER A 799 -28.04 -4.22 20.24
CA SER A 799 -29.46 -3.96 20.53
C SER A 799 -30.39 -4.16 19.33
N GLY A 800 -29.88 -4.70 18.21
CA GLY A 800 -30.63 -4.75 16.96
C GLY A 800 -31.59 -5.94 16.80
N HIS A 801 -31.53 -6.92 17.70
CA HIS A 801 -32.36 -8.12 17.61
C HIS A 801 -33.80 -7.81 18.05
N LEU A 802 -34.75 -8.09 17.17
CA LEU A 802 -36.17 -7.76 17.32
C LEU A 802 -37.03 -8.92 16.82
N THR A 803 -38.28 -8.95 17.26
CA THR A 803 -39.29 -9.77 16.56
C THR A 803 -39.68 -9.11 15.23
N MET A 804 -40.15 -9.90 14.26
CA MET A 804 -40.52 -9.38 12.92
C MET A 804 -41.51 -8.22 13.03
N GLY A 805 -41.14 -7.04 12.52
CA GLY A 805 -41.99 -5.86 12.44
C GLY A 805 -41.74 -4.77 13.50
N GLU A 806 -40.81 -4.99 14.44
CA GLU A 806 -40.41 -3.97 15.42
C GLU A 806 -39.23 -3.12 14.92
N GLU A 807 -39.09 -1.89 15.45
CA GLU A 807 -37.96 -1.00 15.22
C GLU A 807 -36.89 -1.14 16.33
N PRO A 808 -35.59 -1.01 16.01
CA PRO A 808 -34.54 -1.23 17.01
C PRO A 808 -34.55 -0.13 18.05
N ALA A 809 -34.23 -0.50 19.30
CA ALA A 809 -34.00 0.47 20.35
C ALA A 809 -32.80 1.35 19.98
N LEU A 810 -33.05 2.67 19.93
CA LEU A 810 -32.04 3.69 19.69
C LEU A 810 -31.73 4.42 21.00
N TYR A 811 -30.45 4.66 21.23
CA TYR A 811 -29.93 5.27 22.45
C TYR A 811 -29.17 6.54 22.10
N ASN A 812 -29.38 7.60 22.88
CA ASN A 812 -28.55 8.79 22.80
C ASN A 812 -27.49 8.78 23.89
N LEU A 813 -26.23 8.56 23.49
CA LEU A 813 -25.08 8.51 24.39
C LEU A 813 -24.34 9.85 24.48
N GLY A 814 -24.87 10.95 23.92
CA GLY A 814 -24.15 12.22 23.82
C GLY A 814 -22.93 12.14 22.91
N THR A 815 -22.98 11.25 21.92
CA THR A 815 -21.97 11.09 20.86
C THR A 815 -22.43 11.67 19.53
N GLY A 816 -23.63 12.25 19.46
CA GLY A 816 -24.08 13.07 18.33
C GLY A 816 -23.30 14.38 18.33
N ASN A 817 -22.03 14.32 17.95
CA ASN A 817 -21.18 15.50 17.87
C ASN A 817 -21.42 16.22 16.53
N LEU A 818 -21.48 17.55 16.60
CA LEU A 818 -21.39 18.49 15.48
C LEU A 818 -19.92 18.64 15.03
N ASP A 819 -19.15 17.54 14.98
CA ASP A 819 -17.73 17.66 14.68
C ASP A 819 -17.52 18.06 13.22
N HIS A 820 -17.41 19.37 12.99
CA HIS A 820 -17.21 20.03 11.69
C HIS A 820 -15.87 19.67 11.00
N GLY A 821 -15.14 18.65 11.45
CA GLY A 821 -13.81 18.31 10.93
C GLY A 821 -13.40 16.83 11.02
N VAL A 822 -14.27 15.91 11.42
CA VAL A 822 -13.98 14.46 11.28
C VAL A 822 -14.36 14.04 9.86
N GLY A 823 -13.34 13.78 9.02
CA GLY A 823 -13.51 13.50 7.61
C GLY A 823 -13.13 14.70 6.75
N SER A 824 -13.89 15.80 6.81
CA SER A 824 -13.64 17.00 6.01
C SER A 824 -13.75 18.31 6.79
N GLY A 825 -12.69 19.12 6.78
CA GLY A 825 -12.66 20.46 7.39
C GLY A 825 -13.50 21.49 6.63
N LYS A 826 -13.78 22.60 7.33
CA LYS A 826 -14.67 23.68 6.82
C LYS A 826 -14.19 24.28 5.50
N PHE A 827 -12.88 24.41 5.29
CA PHE A 827 -12.32 24.95 4.06
C PHE A 827 -12.73 24.11 2.83
N PHE A 828 -12.47 22.81 2.86
CA PHE A 828 -12.77 21.91 1.75
C PHE A 828 -14.28 21.78 1.49
N SER A 829 -15.07 21.64 2.56
CA SER A 829 -16.53 21.58 2.43
C SER A 829 -17.13 22.85 1.78
N THR A 830 -16.58 24.02 2.10
CA THR A 830 -17.03 25.30 1.51
C THR A 830 -16.56 25.43 0.06
N LEU A 831 -15.34 24.98 -0.26
CA LEU A 831 -14.80 25.03 -1.63
C LEU A 831 -15.60 24.17 -2.61
N ILE A 832 -16.01 22.97 -2.19
CA ILE A 832 -16.77 22.05 -3.06
C ILE A 832 -18.15 22.63 -3.41
N GLY A 833 -18.73 23.49 -2.55
CA GLY A 833 -20.01 24.17 -2.76
C GLY A 833 -19.98 25.42 -3.64
N ILE A 834 -18.82 25.85 -4.18
CA ILE A 834 -18.71 27.12 -4.92
C ILE A 834 -19.37 27.06 -6.31
N SER A 835 -19.47 25.88 -6.92
CA SER A 835 -19.95 25.73 -8.30
C SER A 835 -21.47 25.73 -8.45
N ASP A 836 -22.22 25.27 -7.44
CA ASP A 836 -23.67 25.22 -7.44
C ASP A 836 -24.25 25.04 -6.02
N SER A 837 -25.45 25.57 -5.79
CA SER A 837 -26.08 25.61 -4.47
C SER A 837 -26.52 24.25 -3.94
N ALA A 838 -26.83 23.28 -4.83
CA ALA A 838 -27.24 21.95 -4.41
C ALA A 838 -26.05 21.19 -3.80
N SER A 839 -24.87 21.29 -4.40
CA SER A 839 -23.63 20.73 -3.85
C SER A 839 -23.25 21.33 -2.49
N GLN A 840 -23.46 22.63 -2.31
CA GLN A 840 -23.23 23.30 -1.02
C GLN A 840 -24.21 22.80 0.06
N GLU A 841 -25.51 22.76 -0.25
CA GLU A 841 -26.54 22.27 0.66
C GLU A 841 -26.28 20.81 1.06
N ILE A 842 -25.85 19.98 0.11
CA ILE A 842 -25.45 18.59 0.38
C ILE A 842 -24.30 18.53 1.39
N MET A 843 -23.23 19.29 1.18
CA MET A 843 -22.07 19.24 2.08
C MET A 843 -22.38 19.72 3.48
N GLU A 844 -23.02 20.87 3.61
CA GLU A 844 -23.37 21.43 4.93
C GLU A 844 -24.23 20.46 5.74
N ALA A 845 -25.12 19.74 5.07
CA ALA A 845 -26.00 18.75 5.68
C ALA A 845 -25.30 17.44 6.08
N LEU A 846 -24.25 17.03 5.36
CA LEU A 846 -23.57 15.74 5.59
C LEU A 846 -22.46 15.79 6.64
N LEU A 847 -22.03 16.99 7.05
CA LEU A 847 -21.02 17.15 8.10
C LEU A 847 -21.57 16.74 9.47
N GLY A 848 -20.95 15.72 10.08
CA GLY A 848 -21.34 15.23 11.40
C GLY A 848 -22.58 14.33 11.39
N ASP A 849 -23.23 14.19 12.54
CA ASP A 849 -24.46 13.40 12.68
C ASP A 849 -25.70 14.22 12.31
N ARG A 850 -26.63 13.64 11.54
CA ARG A 850 -27.84 14.34 11.05
C ARG A 850 -29.14 13.58 11.28
N ARG A 851 -30.25 14.32 11.33
CA ARG A 851 -31.60 13.72 11.39
C ARG A 851 -31.92 12.97 10.10
N LEU A 852 -32.54 11.79 10.22
CA LEU A 852 -33.01 10.97 9.12
C LEU A 852 -34.53 10.79 9.20
N GLY A 853 -35.17 10.56 8.06
CA GLY A 853 -36.61 10.28 7.98
C GLY A 853 -37.32 11.15 6.93
N PRO A 854 -38.66 11.15 6.92
CA PRO A 854 -39.44 11.95 5.98
C PRO A 854 -39.08 13.44 6.04
N GLY A 855 -38.92 14.07 4.86
CA GLY A 855 -38.49 15.46 4.73
C GLY A 855 -36.98 15.66 4.91
N ASP A 856 -36.16 14.62 4.73
CA ASP A 856 -34.71 14.74 4.68
C ASP A 856 -34.31 15.36 3.32
N PRO A 857 -33.80 16.61 3.28
CA PRO A 857 -33.48 17.29 2.03
C PRO A 857 -32.45 16.52 1.19
N ILE A 858 -31.54 15.78 1.82
CA ILE A 858 -30.51 15.03 1.11
C ILE A 858 -31.10 13.83 0.40
N GLN A 859 -32.06 13.16 1.04
CA GLN A 859 -32.82 12.09 0.42
C GLN A 859 -33.66 12.61 -0.74
N GLU A 860 -34.31 13.76 -0.60
CA GLU A 860 -35.12 14.35 -1.66
C GLU A 860 -34.28 14.79 -2.88
N ILE A 861 -33.07 15.32 -2.66
CA ILE A 861 -32.16 15.75 -3.73
C ILE A 861 -31.56 14.54 -4.47
N LEU A 862 -31.14 13.50 -3.74
CA LEU A 862 -30.40 12.37 -4.30
C LEU A 862 -31.23 11.10 -4.52
N ASP A 863 -32.52 11.14 -4.19
CA ASP A 863 -33.54 10.12 -4.45
C ASP A 863 -33.17 8.69 -3.97
N PHE A 864 -32.15 8.54 -3.13
CA PHE A 864 -31.81 7.23 -2.57
C PHE A 864 -32.94 6.74 -1.63
N ARG A 865 -32.97 5.44 -1.33
CA ARG A 865 -34.04 4.87 -0.51
C ARG A 865 -34.20 5.62 0.83
N GLN A 866 -35.43 6.05 1.12
CA GLN A 866 -35.82 6.70 2.38
C GLN A 866 -35.34 5.91 3.61
N ARG A 867 -34.61 6.59 4.49
CA ARG A 867 -34.12 6.04 5.76
C ARG A 867 -35.21 6.09 6.83
N PRO A 868 -35.21 5.15 7.80
CA PRO A 868 -36.07 5.22 8.98
C PRO A 868 -35.92 6.54 9.75
N VAL A 869 -36.93 6.86 10.55
CA VAL A 869 -36.88 8.05 11.42
C VAL A 869 -35.80 7.86 12.47
N ARG A 870 -34.89 8.84 12.57
CA ARG A 870 -33.83 8.87 13.58
C ARG A 870 -33.45 10.31 13.89
N GLU A 871 -33.49 10.67 15.17
CA GLU A 871 -33.04 11.98 15.63
C GLU A 871 -31.51 12.00 15.83
N ILE A 872 -30.93 13.21 15.80
CA ILE A 872 -29.50 13.40 16.05
C ILE A 872 -29.10 12.84 17.42
N GLY A 873 -27.98 12.14 17.46
CA GLY A 873 -27.40 11.49 18.63
C GLY A 873 -28.00 10.13 18.94
N GLN A 874 -29.07 9.70 18.27
CA GLN A 874 -29.68 8.39 18.50
C GLN A 874 -29.01 7.31 17.65
N PHE A 875 -28.53 6.25 18.29
CA PHE A 875 -27.86 5.12 17.64
C PHE A 875 -28.31 3.78 18.22
N LYS A 876 -28.33 2.76 17.37
CA LYS A 876 -28.37 1.36 17.80
C LYS A 876 -27.02 0.98 18.39
N ALA A 877 -27.03 0.20 19.49
CA ALA A 877 -25.80 -0.30 20.08
C ALA A 877 -25.08 -1.21 19.08
N PRO A 878 -23.82 -0.92 18.69
CA PRO A 878 -23.08 -1.75 17.73
C PRO A 878 -22.79 -3.14 18.32
N SER A 879 -22.51 -4.11 17.44
CA SER A 879 -21.90 -5.36 17.88
C SER A 879 -20.54 -5.09 18.53
N LEU A 880 -20.23 -5.83 19.58
CA LEU A 880 -18.94 -5.77 20.28
C LEU A 880 -17.99 -6.93 19.90
N VAL A 881 -18.38 -7.75 18.92
CA VAL A 881 -17.56 -8.89 18.45
C VAL A 881 -16.24 -8.36 17.90
N ASN A 882 -15.12 -8.84 18.48
CA ASN A 882 -13.76 -8.38 18.17
C ASN A 882 -13.56 -6.86 18.31
N THR A 883 -14.27 -6.19 19.23
CA THR A 883 -14.17 -4.73 19.40
C THR A 883 -12.74 -4.24 19.66
N PHE A 884 -11.88 -5.05 20.29
CA PHE A 884 -10.47 -4.74 20.49
C PHE A 884 -9.69 -4.42 19.20
N ASP A 885 -10.13 -4.94 18.05
CA ASP A 885 -9.46 -4.72 16.75
C ASP A 885 -9.95 -3.44 16.04
N TYR A 886 -11.00 -2.78 16.52
CA TYR A 886 -11.47 -1.53 15.91
C TYR A 886 -11.94 -0.48 16.92
N SER A 887 -11.64 -0.67 18.21
CA SER A 887 -12.16 0.17 19.31
C SER A 887 -11.68 1.61 19.26
N ILE A 888 -10.47 1.84 18.74
CA ILE A 888 -9.94 3.18 18.49
C ILE A 888 -10.79 3.94 17.46
N TYR A 889 -11.69 3.22 16.78
CA TYR A 889 -12.63 3.63 15.75
C TYR A 889 -14.11 3.58 16.13
N LEU A 890 -14.45 3.71 17.42
CA LEU A 890 -15.83 3.86 17.85
C LEU A 890 -16.31 5.33 17.84
N HIS A 891 -17.59 5.52 17.50
CA HIS A 891 -18.32 6.80 17.53
C HIS A 891 -17.68 7.93 16.70
N ASP A 892 -17.14 8.95 17.36
CA ASP A 892 -16.45 10.09 16.74
C ASP A 892 -14.95 9.84 16.55
N GLY A 893 -14.46 8.73 17.12
CA GLY A 893 -13.09 8.33 16.90
C GLY A 893 -12.03 9.11 17.66
N SER A 894 -12.45 9.75 18.74
CA SER A 894 -11.59 10.49 19.67
C SER A 894 -10.72 9.59 20.57
N ALA A 895 -11.04 8.30 20.68
CA ALA A 895 -10.32 7.37 21.56
C ALA A 895 -9.08 6.75 20.87
N ALA A 896 -7.95 6.73 21.56
CA ALA A 896 -6.71 6.13 21.07
C ALA A 896 -6.56 4.64 21.43
N SER A 897 -7.41 4.11 22.32
CA SER A 897 -7.40 2.72 22.77
C SER A 897 -8.81 2.22 23.15
N LEU A 898 -8.98 0.91 23.31
CA LEU A 898 -10.21 0.32 23.86
C LEU A 898 -10.49 0.86 25.28
N LYS A 899 -9.44 0.98 26.09
CA LYS A 899 -9.53 1.52 27.45
C LYS A 899 -10.05 2.96 27.47
N ASP A 900 -9.55 3.81 26.57
CA ASP A 900 -10.02 5.20 26.45
C ASP A 900 -11.49 5.26 26.01
N ALA A 901 -11.89 4.38 25.08
CA ALA A 901 -13.28 4.27 24.65
C ALA A 901 -14.20 3.86 25.82
N ILE A 902 -13.81 2.89 26.64
CA ILE A 902 -14.56 2.48 27.85
C ILE A 902 -14.71 3.67 28.81
N LYS A 903 -13.62 4.36 29.11
CA LYS A 903 -13.63 5.53 30.02
C LYS A 903 -14.53 6.64 29.49
N ALA A 904 -14.44 6.95 28.20
CA ALA A 904 -15.26 7.97 27.56
C ALA A 904 -16.76 7.63 27.62
N ILE A 905 -17.13 6.39 27.30
CA ILE A 905 -18.53 5.93 27.35
C ILE A 905 -19.04 5.89 28.79
N ALA A 906 -18.25 5.39 29.74
CA ALA A 906 -18.62 5.35 31.15
C ALA A 906 -18.89 6.75 31.71
N ALA A 907 -18.05 7.73 31.36
CA ALA A 907 -18.26 9.12 31.75
C ALA A 907 -19.58 9.68 31.18
N LYS A 908 -19.88 9.41 29.90
CA LYS A 908 -21.13 9.86 29.26
C LYS A 908 -22.39 9.19 29.86
N LEU A 909 -22.27 7.94 30.28
CA LEU A 909 -23.34 7.19 30.97
C LEU A 909 -23.42 7.46 32.47
N ASN A 910 -22.55 8.33 33.01
CA ASN A 910 -22.44 8.61 34.44
C ASN A 910 -22.16 7.34 35.29
N TYR A 911 -21.40 6.39 34.73
CA TYR A 911 -20.86 5.25 35.45
C TYR A 911 -19.52 5.63 36.07
N GLN A 912 -19.48 5.68 37.41
CA GLN A 912 -18.26 5.91 38.16
C GLN A 912 -17.46 4.61 38.27
N LEU A 913 -16.79 4.23 37.18
CA LEU A 913 -15.90 3.07 37.16
C LEU A 913 -14.52 3.44 37.71
N LYS A 914 -13.98 2.59 38.59
CA LYS A 914 -12.59 2.65 39.02
C LYS A 914 -11.66 2.09 37.93
N ASP A 915 -10.37 2.39 38.01
CA ASP A 915 -9.39 1.92 37.01
C ASP A 915 -9.31 0.38 36.93
N ASP A 916 -9.42 -0.33 38.06
CA ASP A 916 -9.45 -1.79 38.10
C ASP A 916 -10.73 -2.37 37.45
N GLU A 917 -11.86 -1.70 37.61
CA GLU A 917 -13.12 -2.05 36.93
C GLU A 917 -13.03 -1.81 35.41
N VAL A 918 -12.34 -0.76 34.98
CA VAL A 918 -12.06 -0.49 33.56
C VAL A 918 -11.14 -1.57 32.98
N ASP A 919 -10.08 -1.95 33.69
CA ASP A 919 -9.16 -3.02 33.26
C ASP A 919 -9.88 -4.37 33.18
N ALA A 920 -10.78 -4.65 34.12
CA ALA A 920 -11.64 -5.82 34.10
C ALA A 920 -12.55 -5.86 32.86
N LEU A 921 -13.26 -4.75 32.58
CA LEU A 921 -14.11 -4.63 31.40
C LEU A 921 -13.31 -4.74 30.11
N GLU A 922 -12.14 -4.11 30.01
CA GLU A 922 -11.27 -4.23 28.83
C GLU A 922 -10.86 -5.69 28.60
N ALA A 923 -10.44 -6.38 29.66
CA ALA A 923 -10.08 -7.80 29.59
C ALA A 923 -11.25 -8.66 29.10
N TYR A 924 -12.48 -8.39 29.56
CA TYR A 924 -13.68 -9.09 29.10
C TYR A 924 -14.03 -8.76 27.65
N LEU A 925 -14.02 -7.49 27.25
CA LEU A 925 -14.34 -7.07 25.87
C LEU A 925 -13.36 -7.63 24.86
N LYS A 926 -12.10 -7.85 25.25
CA LYS A 926 -11.10 -8.58 24.46
C LYS A 926 -11.43 -10.06 24.26
N THR A 927 -12.34 -10.65 25.04
CA THR A 927 -12.85 -12.03 24.83
C THR A 927 -14.06 -12.12 23.91
N LEU A 928 -14.66 -10.98 23.56
CA LEU A 928 -15.80 -10.90 22.65
C LEU A 928 -15.35 -10.79 21.20
#